data_AF-A0A291BUY8-F1
#
_entry.id   AF-A0A291BUY8-F1
#
_cell.length_a   1.000
_cell.length_b   1.000
_cell.length_c   1.000
_cell.angle_alpha   90.00
_cell.angle_beta   90.00
_cell.angle_gamma   90.00
#
_symmetry.space_group_name_H-M   'P 1'
#
loop_
_entity.id
_entity.type
_entity.pdbx_description
1 polymer ?
#
loop_
_entity_poly.entity_id
_entity_poly.type
_entity_poly.pdbx_seq_one_letter_code
_entity_poly.pdbx_strand_id
1 'polypeptide(L)'
;MYLIADKNLKITGTLSLDGGCAFFDDLRVVKIADEQGKVWTDTLEISVPYGFMETDMMAEGYHLLKEYENGRWYAFRINEWEDIAIGRTHMKKVSAINLCAWDLNKTVPTKDTLKNASATIAYNYVLQRSGWIADVDSDGDFKTYEIDNNSNAMSWIDTLNKDYEKEMRAYVQIRNGKVFNKVIEIHDELGEKTGRRIEYGRNVTGINRTGSDTEMYTKLYVFGGQLASGESATIANANDGKLFIVDDAANDTWNGGNKYLEGFVKHETILDSQGLKYWGEEQLKFYNHPKYNYTIDVAELNFDADLGDTLQVVDFEMSPILTVISRVVQKEISEADPTKNKIILGEYNTITTVTPDLIGKLQDQINTGQNKDTYRIELSTTNGTSFKNGAGDTTIIARVFKGNRVYNVEPSQIVWEKINADGSHDLNWERASKNVGNVITVAAIELQQKAVFRAKLVLDGYVYISADFFKREIDSVIMRVDAIADNNCVVIPIITDTHYATDSVNDNNIKARSMSHFTNAVELTHQINTDALVHLGDLVDGHSTKKSVTSNVKAAVSELSKSATPYFIANGNHDNNSWGDESRYNNDGTQTITSTEMHDLISKKSESFGYVTNPLDKSSYGYYDIKDKKTRMFILNTFDVPFILVGGKVKYPIINKGGFQQAQITWFANSLKSTPADYKVVIMLHQSLQGIFNTSATVQPNGDIIKAIILAYKNGTNVNMTSNIVDYKASISVNFSGKRDVCAIFNGHYHQDYTSVAMTVPCVAIIDSLARAEGVVLDRTVNTRLEDGFDVMVLNSKTRTINLVRFGAGIDRQIKY
;
A
#
# COMPACT_ATOMS: atom_id res chain seq x y z
N MET A 1 27.93 13.71 -13.23
CA MET A 1 29.13 14.06 -14.03
C MET A 1 28.79 15.27 -14.90
N TYR A 2 29.74 16.18 -15.06
CA TYR A 2 29.64 17.32 -16.00
C TYR A 2 30.63 17.15 -17.16
N LEU A 3 30.24 17.58 -18.36
CA LEU A 3 31.14 17.79 -19.49
C LEU A 3 31.54 19.28 -19.54
N ILE A 4 32.82 19.56 -19.82
CA ILE A 4 33.33 20.91 -20.01
C ILE A 4 33.42 21.18 -21.52
N ALA A 5 32.90 22.32 -21.98
CA ALA A 5 33.06 22.77 -23.35
C ALA A 5 33.77 24.12 -23.45
N ASP A 6 34.53 24.30 -24.53
CA ASP A 6 35.22 25.54 -24.86
C ASP A 6 34.26 26.68 -25.24
N LYS A 7 34.85 27.84 -25.57
CA LYS A 7 34.11 29.04 -25.99
C LYS A 7 33.39 28.88 -27.35
N ASN A 8 33.54 27.72 -28.01
CA ASN A 8 32.93 27.35 -29.29
C ASN A 8 31.96 26.14 -29.16
N LEU A 9 31.61 25.76 -27.92
CA LEU A 9 30.74 24.62 -27.57
C LEU A 9 31.24 23.25 -28.05
N LYS A 10 32.56 23.08 -28.16
CA LYS A 10 33.23 21.79 -28.34
C LYS A 10 33.60 21.23 -26.97
N ILE A 11 33.27 19.97 -26.68
CA ILE A 11 33.67 19.31 -25.43
C ILE A 11 35.20 19.18 -25.37
N THR A 12 35.80 19.55 -24.24
CA THR A 12 37.26 19.57 -23.99
C THR A 12 37.71 18.90 -22.69
N GLY A 13 36.81 18.64 -21.74
CA GLY A 13 37.14 18.00 -20.46
C GLY A 13 35.88 17.50 -19.72
N THR A 14 36.05 16.97 -18.51
CA THR A 14 34.96 16.39 -17.70
C THR A 14 35.21 16.54 -16.20
N LEU A 15 34.15 16.75 -15.41
CA LEU A 15 34.19 16.74 -13.94
C LEU A 15 33.35 15.57 -13.41
N SER A 16 33.89 14.76 -12.49
CA SER A 16 33.20 13.57 -11.95
C SER A 16 33.62 13.25 -10.52
N LEU A 17 32.66 12.81 -9.69
CA LEU A 17 32.94 12.40 -8.30
C LEU A 17 33.82 11.14 -8.24
N ASP A 18 33.60 10.19 -9.15
CA ASP A 18 34.31 8.90 -9.17
C ASP A 18 35.74 8.94 -9.74
N GLY A 19 36.24 10.11 -10.17
CA GLY A 19 37.63 10.27 -10.60
C GLY A 19 37.88 11.39 -11.62
N GLY A 20 39.16 11.71 -11.80
CA GLY A 20 39.59 12.89 -12.57
C GLY A 20 39.55 14.15 -11.71
N CYS A 21 39.20 15.28 -12.31
CA CYS A 21 38.91 16.50 -11.55
C CYS A 21 37.52 16.38 -10.89
N ALA A 22 37.50 15.99 -9.62
CA ALA A 22 36.27 15.88 -8.83
C ALA A 22 35.82 17.27 -8.34
N PHE A 23 34.52 17.55 -8.41
CA PHE A 23 33.93 18.74 -7.80
C PHE A 23 33.55 18.44 -6.34
N PHE A 24 33.72 19.41 -5.45
CA PHE A 24 33.46 19.26 -4.01
C PHE A 24 32.06 19.70 -3.60
N ASP A 25 31.53 20.69 -4.31
CA ASP A 25 30.12 21.03 -4.31
C ASP A 25 29.67 21.42 -5.71
N ASP A 26 28.39 21.21 -5.97
CA ASP A 26 27.63 21.80 -7.07
C ASP A 26 26.25 22.21 -6.55
N LEU A 27 25.67 23.26 -7.11
CA LEU A 27 24.30 23.67 -6.86
C LEU A 27 23.71 24.32 -8.12
N ARG A 28 22.88 23.57 -8.83
CA ARG A 28 21.99 24.13 -9.86
C ARG A 28 20.77 24.73 -9.18
N VAL A 29 20.36 25.93 -9.59
CA VAL A 29 19.07 26.53 -9.21
C VAL A 29 18.30 26.88 -10.47
N VAL A 30 17.12 26.31 -10.65
CA VAL A 30 16.27 26.51 -11.83
C VAL A 30 14.86 26.93 -11.40
N LYS A 31 14.25 27.89 -12.10
CA LYS A 31 12.91 28.45 -11.81
C LYS A 31 12.08 28.72 -13.06
N ILE A 32 10.76 28.68 -12.92
CA ILE A 32 9.76 29.07 -13.94
C ILE A 32 8.81 30.19 -13.49
N ALA A 33 8.81 30.56 -12.21
CA ALA A 33 8.05 31.69 -11.68
C ALA A 33 8.65 32.25 -10.38
N ASP A 34 8.33 33.51 -10.08
CA ASP A 34 8.62 34.20 -8.82
C ASP A 34 7.47 35.16 -8.43
N GLU A 35 7.67 35.95 -7.38
CA GLU A 35 6.70 36.95 -6.88
C GLU A 35 6.26 38.00 -7.92
N GLN A 36 6.93 38.08 -9.08
CA GLN A 36 6.63 38.98 -10.20
C GLN A 36 6.05 38.23 -11.42
N GLY A 37 5.66 36.96 -11.27
CA GLY A 37 4.91 36.15 -12.24
C GLY A 37 5.71 35.03 -12.89
N LYS A 38 5.30 34.57 -14.09
CA LYS A 38 6.09 33.63 -14.89
C LYS A 38 7.43 34.28 -15.27
N VAL A 39 8.55 33.62 -14.94
CA VAL A 39 9.92 34.07 -15.25
C VAL A 39 10.86 32.86 -15.27
N TRP A 40 11.71 32.77 -16.29
CA TRP A 40 12.63 31.64 -16.42
C TRP A 40 14.06 32.01 -16.01
N THR A 41 14.61 31.29 -15.03
CA THR A 41 16.02 31.40 -14.62
C THR A 41 16.62 30.01 -14.41
N ASP A 42 17.90 29.84 -14.73
CA ASP A 42 18.60 28.56 -14.61
C ASP A 42 20.09 28.85 -14.43
N THR A 43 20.65 28.55 -13.25
CA THR A 43 22.01 28.87 -12.83
C THR A 43 22.70 27.66 -12.21
N LEU A 44 24.03 27.72 -12.13
CA LEU A 44 24.89 26.68 -11.55
C LEU A 44 26.07 27.33 -10.82
N GLU A 45 26.25 26.99 -9.55
CA GLU A 45 27.52 27.14 -8.84
C GLU A 45 28.22 25.79 -8.68
N ILE A 46 29.55 25.76 -8.73
CA ILE A 46 30.34 24.52 -8.59
C ILE A 46 31.80 24.83 -8.23
N SER A 47 32.41 24.03 -7.34
CA SER A 47 33.82 24.20 -6.93
C SER A 47 34.68 22.99 -7.27
N VAL A 48 35.88 23.25 -7.80
CA VAL A 48 36.87 22.23 -8.17
C VAL A 48 38.23 22.46 -7.49
N PRO A 49 39.03 21.42 -7.22
CA PRO A 49 40.40 21.55 -6.70
C PRO A 49 41.36 22.20 -7.69
N TYR A 50 42.47 22.73 -7.16
CA TYR A 50 43.68 23.00 -7.95
C TYR A 50 44.49 21.72 -8.22
N GLY A 51 45.24 21.73 -9.32
CA GLY A 51 46.15 20.65 -9.71
C GLY A 51 45.67 19.80 -10.90
N PHE A 52 44.56 20.17 -11.52
CA PHE A 52 43.98 19.50 -12.69
C PHE A 52 43.94 20.44 -13.91
N MET A 53 43.95 19.90 -15.13
CA MET A 53 43.86 20.72 -16.35
C MET A 53 42.47 21.35 -16.51
N GLU A 54 41.45 20.69 -15.96
CA GLU A 54 40.07 21.15 -15.93
C GLU A 54 39.90 22.43 -15.09
N THR A 55 40.76 22.66 -14.08
CA THR A 55 40.77 23.88 -13.26
C THR A 55 41.06 25.13 -14.10
N ASP A 56 41.90 25.02 -15.14
CA ASP A 56 42.18 26.13 -16.07
C ASP A 56 41.02 26.39 -17.06
N MET A 57 40.12 25.41 -17.23
CA MET A 57 38.90 25.56 -18.05
C MET A 57 37.74 26.21 -17.28
N MET A 58 37.88 26.41 -15.97
CA MET A 58 36.87 27.06 -15.12
C MET A 58 36.97 28.59 -15.23
N ALA A 59 36.76 29.12 -16.44
CA ALA A 59 36.96 30.54 -16.77
C ALA A 59 35.85 31.08 -17.71
N GLU A 60 35.72 32.40 -17.82
CA GLU A 60 34.53 33.04 -18.41
C GLU A 60 34.31 32.66 -19.88
N GLY A 61 33.12 32.16 -20.19
CA GLY A 61 32.75 31.70 -21.52
C GLY A 61 33.21 30.29 -21.89
N TYR A 62 33.85 29.55 -20.99
CA TYR A 62 33.72 28.10 -20.99
C TYR A 62 32.31 27.72 -20.52
N HIS A 63 31.92 26.47 -20.79
CA HIS A 63 30.59 25.96 -20.51
C HIS A 63 30.66 24.64 -19.75
N LEU A 64 29.70 24.42 -18.85
CA LEU A 64 29.46 23.18 -18.14
C LEU A 64 28.14 22.59 -18.65
N LEU A 65 28.17 21.34 -19.10
CA LEU A 65 27.01 20.64 -19.65
C LEU A 65 26.74 19.39 -18.82
N LYS A 66 25.47 19.15 -18.48
CA LYS A 66 25.05 17.95 -17.73
C LYS A 66 23.68 17.49 -18.20
N GLU A 67 23.53 16.17 -18.28
CA GLU A 67 22.25 15.51 -18.52
C GLU A 67 21.46 15.54 -17.21
N TYR A 68 20.21 15.99 -17.29
CA TYR A 68 19.26 15.97 -16.19
C TYR A 68 17.98 15.22 -16.63
N GLU A 69 16.82 15.55 -16.07
CA GLU A 69 15.56 14.81 -16.26
C GLU A 69 15.19 14.68 -17.76
N ASN A 70 14.63 13.51 -18.10
CA ASN A 70 14.20 13.16 -19.46
C ASN A 70 15.32 13.21 -20.53
N GLY A 71 16.59 13.07 -20.13
CA GLY A 71 17.74 12.99 -21.05
C GLY A 71 18.13 14.32 -21.71
N ARG A 72 17.65 15.45 -21.19
CA ARG A 72 17.97 16.78 -21.71
C ARG A 72 19.32 17.27 -21.19
N TRP A 73 20.18 17.72 -22.10
CA TRP A 73 21.50 18.28 -21.79
C TRP A 73 21.42 19.78 -21.57
N TYR A 74 21.48 20.23 -20.32
CA TYR A 74 21.48 21.65 -19.98
C TYR A 74 22.91 22.20 -20.01
N ALA A 75 23.08 23.43 -20.52
CA ALA A 75 24.39 24.05 -20.74
C ALA A 75 24.50 25.40 -20.02
N PHE A 76 25.45 25.50 -19.10
CA PHE A 76 25.71 26.67 -18.27
C PHE A 76 27.00 27.33 -18.71
N ARG A 77 26.95 28.62 -19.05
CA ARG A 77 28.12 29.42 -19.42
C ARG A 77 28.68 30.09 -18.17
N ILE A 78 29.96 29.86 -17.88
CA ILE A 78 30.67 30.51 -16.77
C ILE A 78 30.71 32.01 -17.02
N ASN A 79 30.23 32.82 -16.06
CA ASN A 79 30.28 34.28 -16.09
C ASN A 79 31.23 34.85 -15.02
N GLU A 80 31.33 34.19 -13.86
CA GLU A 80 32.16 34.61 -12.73
C GLU A 80 32.93 33.42 -12.14
N TRP A 81 34.07 33.71 -11.51
CA TRP A 81 34.92 32.72 -10.82
C TRP A 81 35.71 33.38 -9.69
N GLU A 82 36.05 32.59 -8.66
CA GLU A 82 36.88 33.02 -7.54
C GLU A 82 37.85 31.92 -7.08
N ASP A 83 39.02 32.34 -6.58
CA ASP A 83 40.09 31.46 -6.11
C ASP A 83 40.12 31.45 -4.59
N ILE A 84 39.81 30.30 -3.99
CA ILE A 84 39.58 30.14 -2.55
C ILE A 84 40.67 29.24 -1.95
N ALA A 85 41.26 29.66 -0.83
CA ALA A 85 42.22 28.87 -0.07
C ALA A 85 41.75 28.66 1.38
N ILE A 86 41.50 27.41 1.77
CA ILE A 86 41.06 27.03 3.12
C ILE A 86 42.09 26.07 3.72
N GLY A 87 42.84 26.55 4.72
CA GLY A 87 43.88 25.79 5.41
C GLY A 87 45.07 25.44 4.50
N ARG A 88 45.02 24.27 3.86
CA ARG A 88 45.99 23.82 2.84
C ARG A 88 45.35 23.53 1.48
N THR A 89 44.02 23.50 1.41
CA THR A 89 43.27 23.21 0.19
C THR A 89 43.12 24.49 -0.62
N HIS A 90 43.41 24.41 -1.92
CA HIS A 90 43.12 25.46 -2.89
C HIS A 90 42.04 24.93 -3.83
N MET A 91 41.00 25.72 -4.05
CA MET A 91 39.85 25.40 -4.89
C MET A 91 39.45 26.63 -5.71
N LYS A 92 38.89 26.41 -6.89
CA LYS A 92 38.30 27.44 -7.74
C LYS A 92 36.79 27.21 -7.76
N LYS A 93 36.03 28.21 -7.35
CA LYS A 93 34.57 28.23 -7.48
C LYS A 93 34.20 28.97 -8.76
N VAL A 94 33.18 28.51 -9.47
CA VAL A 94 32.58 29.25 -10.59
C VAL A 94 31.08 29.42 -10.41
N SER A 95 30.58 30.53 -10.92
CA SER A 95 29.16 30.84 -11.02
C SER A 95 28.81 31.00 -12.51
N ALA A 96 27.79 30.28 -12.93
CA ALA A 96 27.40 30.12 -14.33
C ALA A 96 25.88 30.26 -14.51
N ILE A 97 25.47 30.76 -15.67
CA ILE A 97 24.06 30.92 -16.06
C ILE A 97 23.78 30.08 -17.31
N ASN A 98 22.57 29.54 -17.47
CA ASN A 98 22.18 28.80 -18.67
C ASN A 98 22.44 29.65 -19.93
N LEU A 99 23.07 29.01 -20.92
CA LEU A 99 23.54 29.63 -22.15
C LEU A 99 22.43 30.38 -22.91
N CYS A 100 21.17 29.91 -22.84
CA CYS A 100 20.05 30.61 -23.44
C CYS A 100 19.82 31.98 -22.79
N ALA A 101 19.71 32.03 -21.47
CA ALA A 101 19.55 33.29 -20.74
C ALA A 101 20.74 34.24 -20.98
N TRP A 102 21.96 33.71 -21.15
CA TRP A 102 23.13 34.52 -21.52
C TRP A 102 23.03 35.09 -22.94
N ASP A 103 22.77 34.25 -23.95
CA ASP A 103 22.65 34.67 -25.36
C ASP A 103 21.52 35.69 -25.55
N LEU A 104 20.36 35.46 -24.92
CA LEU A 104 19.19 36.34 -25.03
C LEU A 104 19.43 37.70 -24.36
N ASN A 105 20.10 37.74 -23.21
CA ASN A 105 20.52 39.00 -22.56
C ASN A 105 21.60 39.78 -23.34
N LYS A 106 22.19 39.18 -24.39
CA LYS A 106 23.12 39.85 -25.32
C LYS A 106 22.57 40.00 -26.74
N THR A 107 21.34 39.55 -26.98
CA THR A 107 20.62 39.70 -28.25
C THR A 107 19.64 40.86 -28.15
N VAL A 108 19.49 41.66 -29.21
CA VAL A 108 18.48 42.72 -29.32
C VAL A 108 17.65 42.48 -30.59
N PRO A 109 16.30 42.41 -30.50
CA PRO A 109 15.44 42.27 -31.67
C PRO A 109 15.56 43.43 -32.68
N THR A 110 14.90 43.28 -33.83
CA THR A 110 14.66 44.39 -34.77
C THR A 110 13.35 45.10 -34.44
N LYS A 111 13.35 46.44 -34.49
CA LYS A 111 12.14 47.24 -34.24
C LYS A 111 11.12 47.02 -35.36
N ASP A 112 9.89 46.67 -35.00
CA ASP A 112 8.82 46.30 -35.94
C ASP A 112 7.43 46.35 -35.26
N THR A 113 6.35 46.16 -36.03
CA THR A 113 4.98 46.06 -35.50
C THR A 113 4.32 44.75 -35.92
N LEU A 114 4.39 43.75 -35.05
CA LEU A 114 3.74 42.45 -35.26
C LEU A 114 2.24 42.59 -35.00
N LYS A 115 1.41 42.48 -36.04
CA LYS A 115 -0.06 42.59 -35.92
C LYS A 115 -0.71 41.21 -36.02
N ASN A 116 -1.66 40.94 -35.14
CA ASN A 116 -2.33 39.63 -35.00
C ASN A 116 -1.30 38.49 -34.94
N ALA A 117 -0.22 38.67 -34.18
CA ALA A 117 0.77 37.65 -33.94
C ALA A 117 0.18 36.57 -33.03
N SER A 118 0.46 35.32 -33.34
CA SER A 118 0.35 34.21 -32.39
C SER A 118 1.64 34.06 -31.58
N ALA A 119 1.62 33.22 -30.54
CA ALA A 119 2.80 32.86 -29.77
C ALA A 119 3.95 32.41 -30.70
N THR A 120 3.69 31.48 -31.62
CA THR A 120 4.72 30.97 -32.54
C THR A 120 5.36 32.07 -33.38
N ILE A 121 4.56 33.05 -33.85
CA ILE A 121 5.05 34.19 -34.63
C ILE A 121 5.90 35.10 -33.74
N ALA A 122 5.41 35.44 -32.54
CA ALA A 122 6.09 36.37 -31.63
C ALA A 122 7.43 35.80 -31.12
N TYR A 123 7.44 34.57 -30.61
CA TYR A 123 8.66 33.91 -30.11
C TYR A 123 9.72 33.78 -31.20
N ASN A 124 9.35 33.26 -32.38
CA ASN A 124 10.31 33.13 -33.48
C ASN A 124 10.83 34.48 -33.97
N TYR A 125 10.07 35.57 -33.86
CA TYR A 125 10.55 36.91 -34.20
C TYR A 125 11.62 37.42 -33.21
N VAL A 126 11.38 37.32 -31.91
CA VAL A 126 12.32 37.75 -30.87
C VAL A 126 13.63 36.95 -30.94
N LEU A 127 13.54 35.66 -31.29
CA LEU A 127 14.67 34.72 -31.27
C LEU A 127 15.56 34.74 -32.52
N GLN A 128 15.17 35.36 -33.65
CA GLN A 128 15.85 35.26 -34.96
C GLN A 128 17.38 35.46 -34.93
N ARG A 129 17.88 36.27 -33.99
CA ARG A 129 19.30 36.66 -33.88
C ARG A 129 20.07 35.92 -32.77
N SER A 130 19.41 35.09 -31.98
CA SER A 130 19.98 34.39 -30.81
C SER A 130 20.70 33.08 -31.16
N GLY A 131 20.33 32.45 -32.28
CA GLY A 131 20.77 31.09 -32.62
C GLY A 131 20.09 29.98 -31.80
N TRP A 132 19.01 30.30 -31.08
CA TRP A 132 18.11 29.33 -30.44
C TRP A 132 16.86 29.10 -31.29
N ILE A 133 16.33 27.88 -31.27
CA ILE A 133 15.08 27.49 -31.93
C ILE A 133 14.01 27.33 -30.85
N ALA A 134 12.84 27.95 -31.04
CA ALA A 134 11.66 27.68 -30.22
C ALA A 134 10.86 26.50 -30.78
N ASP A 135 10.51 25.57 -29.90
CA ASP A 135 9.40 24.63 -30.07
C ASP A 135 8.23 25.19 -29.24
N VAL A 136 7.08 25.43 -29.87
CA VAL A 136 5.93 26.14 -29.27
C VAL A 136 4.69 25.26 -29.43
N ASP A 137 4.06 24.88 -28.32
CA ASP A 137 2.98 23.90 -28.31
C ASP A 137 1.62 24.43 -28.79
N SER A 138 1.29 25.68 -28.46
CA SER A 138 0.02 26.30 -28.76
C SER A 138 0.16 27.80 -29.02
N ASP A 139 -0.69 28.35 -29.88
CA ASP A 139 -0.53 29.70 -30.45
C ASP A 139 -1.18 30.83 -29.61
N GLY A 140 -2.04 30.49 -28.65
CA GLY A 140 -2.77 31.46 -27.81
C GLY A 140 -3.69 32.43 -28.58
N ASP A 141 -4.11 33.50 -27.91
CA ASP A 141 -4.86 34.60 -28.52
C ASP A 141 -3.98 35.49 -29.41
N PHE A 142 -4.50 35.94 -30.55
CA PHE A 142 -3.76 36.80 -31.48
C PHE A 142 -3.59 38.22 -30.92
N LYS A 143 -2.34 38.65 -30.69
CA LYS A 143 -1.98 39.93 -30.07
C LYS A 143 -1.24 40.86 -31.04
N THR A 144 -1.03 42.12 -30.64
CA THR A 144 -0.27 43.11 -31.45
C THR A 144 0.83 43.72 -30.61
N TYR A 145 2.06 43.68 -31.13
CA TYR A 145 3.27 44.16 -30.44
C TYR A 145 3.99 45.23 -31.26
N GLU A 146 4.39 46.31 -30.59
CA GLU A 146 5.41 47.23 -31.10
C GLU A 146 6.77 46.81 -30.53
N ILE A 147 7.44 45.88 -31.21
CA ILE A 147 8.77 45.39 -30.83
C ILE A 147 9.76 46.54 -30.97
N ASP A 148 10.58 46.77 -29.94
CA ASP A 148 11.58 47.83 -29.91
C ASP A 148 12.96 47.36 -30.42
N ASN A 149 13.98 48.22 -30.26
CA ASN A 149 15.38 47.86 -30.50
C ASN A 149 16.32 48.38 -29.40
N ASN A 150 15.81 48.48 -28.17
CA ASN A 150 16.54 48.95 -26.99
C ASN A 150 16.34 48.07 -25.75
N SER A 151 15.31 47.21 -25.74
CA SER A 151 15.15 46.08 -24.82
C SER A 151 15.85 44.84 -25.42
N ASN A 152 16.35 43.95 -24.56
CA ASN A 152 17.02 42.73 -25.02
C ASN A 152 16.02 41.60 -25.31
N ALA A 153 16.48 40.52 -25.96
CA ALA A 153 15.60 39.41 -26.33
C ALA A 153 15.04 38.67 -25.11
N MET A 154 15.77 38.58 -23.99
CA MET A 154 15.25 37.99 -22.75
C MET A 154 14.08 38.83 -22.21
N SER A 155 14.21 40.16 -22.15
CA SER A 155 13.12 41.05 -21.71
C SER A 155 11.87 40.92 -22.58
N TRP A 156 12.04 40.77 -23.90
CA TRP A 156 10.91 40.50 -24.80
C TRP A 156 10.33 39.09 -24.57
N ILE A 157 11.14 38.06 -24.32
CA ILE A 157 10.66 36.73 -23.93
C ILE A 157 9.89 36.78 -22.61
N ASP A 158 10.31 37.56 -21.62
CA ASP A 158 9.58 37.75 -20.35
C ASP A 158 8.22 38.44 -20.58
N THR A 159 8.13 39.40 -21.51
CA THR A 159 6.85 39.99 -21.94
C THR A 159 5.96 38.94 -22.62
N LEU A 160 6.49 38.16 -23.56
CA LEU A 160 5.71 37.14 -24.27
C LEU A 160 5.25 36.00 -23.35
N ASN A 161 6.09 35.57 -22.39
CA ASN A 161 5.74 34.55 -21.40
C ASN A 161 4.58 35.01 -20.51
N LYS A 162 4.53 36.30 -20.16
CA LYS A 162 3.43 36.89 -19.37
C LYS A 162 2.18 37.09 -20.21
N ASP A 163 2.30 37.55 -21.46
CA ASP A 163 1.15 37.80 -22.32
C ASP A 163 0.51 36.53 -22.90
N TYR A 164 1.29 35.54 -23.31
CA TYR A 164 0.78 34.26 -23.82
C TYR A 164 0.68 33.19 -22.72
N GLU A 165 0.86 33.58 -21.45
CA GLU A 165 0.86 32.71 -20.27
C GLU A 165 1.77 31.47 -20.41
N LYS A 166 2.91 31.59 -21.10
CA LYS A 166 3.84 30.48 -21.37
C LYS A 166 4.89 30.28 -20.28
N GLU A 167 5.35 29.04 -20.19
CA GLU A 167 6.51 28.58 -19.42
C GLU A 167 7.55 27.99 -20.38
N MET A 168 8.82 28.02 -20.01
CA MET A 168 9.90 27.59 -20.91
C MET A 168 11.01 26.82 -20.22
N ARG A 169 11.67 25.91 -20.96
CA ARG A 169 12.93 25.27 -20.56
C ARG A 169 13.89 25.22 -21.75
N ALA A 170 15.16 25.58 -21.53
CA ALA A 170 16.15 25.70 -22.60
C ALA A 170 17.37 24.78 -22.40
N TYR A 171 17.71 24.01 -23.44
CA TYR A 171 18.72 22.95 -23.41
C TYR A 171 19.41 22.80 -24.77
N VAL A 172 20.48 22.02 -24.83
CA VAL A 172 21.27 21.79 -26.04
C VAL A 172 21.21 20.34 -26.48
N GLN A 173 21.46 20.09 -27.77
CA GLN A 173 21.64 18.74 -28.30
C GLN A 173 23.10 18.53 -28.69
N ILE A 174 23.70 17.44 -28.20
CA ILE A 174 25.11 17.09 -28.38
C ILE A 174 25.23 15.97 -29.41
N ARG A 175 26.19 16.09 -30.34
CA ARG A 175 26.57 15.03 -31.29
C ARG A 175 28.06 15.10 -31.54
N ASN A 176 28.74 13.94 -31.51
CA ASN A 176 30.17 13.81 -31.79
C ASN A 176 31.07 14.76 -30.97
N GLY A 177 30.75 14.98 -29.68
CA GLY A 177 31.54 15.86 -28.80
C GLY A 177 31.39 17.36 -29.08
N LYS A 178 30.32 17.79 -29.73
CA LYS A 178 29.97 19.21 -29.93
C LYS A 178 28.48 19.43 -29.74
N VAL A 179 28.08 20.60 -29.22
CA VAL A 179 26.71 21.10 -29.38
C VAL A 179 26.44 21.35 -30.86
N PHE A 180 25.34 20.81 -31.37
CA PHE A 180 24.88 21.03 -32.75
C PHE A 180 23.51 21.72 -32.85
N ASN A 181 22.74 21.74 -31.76
CA ASN A 181 21.44 22.41 -31.70
C ASN A 181 21.21 23.08 -30.33
N LYS A 182 20.39 24.14 -30.33
CA LYS A 182 20.03 24.98 -29.19
C LYS A 182 18.50 25.13 -29.18
N VAL A 183 17.83 24.54 -28.20
CA VAL A 183 16.37 24.37 -28.19
C VAL A 183 15.76 25.04 -26.96
N ILE A 184 14.68 25.77 -27.19
CA ILE A 184 13.77 26.27 -26.17
C ILE A 184 12.43 25.55 -26.36
N GLU A 185 12.02 24.75 -25.40
CA GLU A 185 10.64 24.27 -25.30
C GLU A 185 9.80 25.37 -24.63
N ILE A 186 8.69 25.76 -25.25
CA ILE A 186 7.77 26.82 -24.80
C ILE A 186 6.35 26.24 -24.74
N HIS A 187 5.79 26.20 -23.53
CA HIS A 187 4.57 25.47 -23.21
C HIS A 187 3.52 26.30 -22.47
N ASP A 188 2.25 25.95 -22.56
CA ASP A 188 1.19 26.53 -21.71
C ASP A 188 1.45 26.26 -20.22
N GLU A 189 1.72 25.00 -19.87
CA GLU A 189 2.22 24.56 -18.55
C GLU A 189 3.36 23.55 -18.75
N LEU A 190 4.44 23.66 -17.95
CA LEU A 190 5.46 22.62 -17.81
C LEU A 190 5.12 21.64 -16.68
N GLY A 191 5.62 20.40 -16.80
CA GLY A 191 5.42 19.34 -15.81
C GLY A 191 4.04 18.68 -15.87
N GLU A 192 3.80 17.70 -15.01
CA GLU A 192 2.59 16.88 -15.02
C GLU A 192 1.73 17.01 -13.76
N LYS A 193 0.47 16.57 -13.87
CA LYS A 193 -0.49 16.52 -12.77
C LYS A 193 -0.29 15.25 -11.94
N THR A 194 0.89 15.15 -11.31
CA THR A 194 1.42 13.91 -10.70
C THR A 194 0.56 13.29 -9.59
N GLY A 195 -0.30 14.09 -8.94
CA GLY A 195 -1.10 13.67 -7.78
C GLY A 195 -0.27 13.33 -6.53
N ARG A 196 1.05 13.56 -6.54
CA ARG A 196 1.95 13.29 -5.41
C ARG A 196 1.72 14.29 -4.30
N ARG A 197 2.00 13.87 -3.06
CA ARG A 197 1.59 14.56 -1.84
C ARG A 197 2.76 14.67 -0.85
N ILE A 198 2.98 15.87 -0.33
CA ILE A 198 3.96 16.16 0.73
C ILE A 198 3.25 16.60 2.01
N GLU A 199 3.77 16.16 3.16
CA GLU A 199 3.14 16.28 4.47
C GLU A 199 4.15 16.77 5.51
N TYR A 200 3.77 17.82 6.24
CA TYR A 200 4.52 18.30 7.40
C TYR A 200 4.64 17.19 8.47
N GLY A 201 5.80 17.11 9.13
CA GLY A 201 6.11 16.00 10.04
C GLY A 201 6.47 14.67 9.35
N ARG A 202 6.56 14.63 8.01
CA ARG A 202 7.08 13.46 7.26
C ARG A 202 8.21 13.80 6.29
N ASN A 203 7.88 14.53 5.22
CA ASN A 203 8.73 14.71 4.04
C ASN A 203 9.12 16.19 3.85
N VAL A 204 8.54 17.11 4.65
CA VAL A 204 8.76 18.56 4.53
C VAL A 204 9.69 19.05 5.64
N THR A 205 10.61 19.94 5.29
CA THR A 205 11.68 20.46 6.18
C THR A 205 11.36 21.86 6.70
N GLY A 206 10.66 22.67 5.91
CA GLY A 206 10.19 23.99 6.31
C GLY A 206 9.00 24.45 5.47
N ILE A 207 8.12 25.27 6.07
CA ILE A 207 6.99 25.91 5.40
C ILE A 207 6.91 27.36 5.86
N ASN A 208 6.84 28.28 4.91
CA ASN A 208 6.56 29.70 5.13
C ASN A 208 5.25 30.08 4.43
N ARG A 209 4.50 31.04 5.01
CA ARG A 209 3.22 31.51 4.50
C ARG A 209 3.02 33.00 4.74
N THR A 210 2.59 33.71 3.72
CA THR A 210 2.16 35.12 3.78
C THR A 210 0.70 35.25 3.30
N GLY A 211 0.06 36.41 3.50
CA GLY A 211 -1.31 36.64 3.04
C GLY A 211 -1.72 38.11 3.01
N SER A 212 -2.78 38.42 2.26
CA SER A 212 -3.27 39.78 1.97
C SER A 212 -4.76 39.79 1.64
N ASP A 213 -5.47 40.83 2.10
CA ASP A 213 -6.88 41.12 1.84
C ASP A 213 -7.10 42.19 0.74
N THR A 214 -6.03 42.68 0.11
CA THR A 214 -6.04 43.89 -0.75
C THR A 214 -6.99 43.80 -1.96
N GLU A 215 -7.27 42.60 -2.46
CA GLU A 215 -8.14 42.36 -3.62
C GLU A 215 -9.46 41.66 -3.23
N MET A 216 -9.90 41.79 -1.98
CA MET A 216 -11.08 41.08 -1.46
C MET A 216 -12.40 41.83 -1.75
N TYR A 217 -13.35 41.14 -2.39
CA TYR A 217 -14.69 41.66 -2.74
C TYR A 217 -15.79 40.66 -2.38
N THR A 218 -16.82 41.10 -1.64
CA THR A 218 -17.98 40.29 -1.21
C THR A 218 -19.26 40.62 -1.98
N LYS A 219 -19.20 41.60 -2.89
CA LYS A 219 -20.19 41.87 -3.94
C LYS A 219 -19.46 42.10 -5.26
N LEU A 220 -19.95 41.49 -6.34
CA LEU A 220 -19.37 41.62 -7.67
C LEU A 220 -20.42 42.08 -8.67
N TYR A 221 -20.13 43.18 -9.37
CA TYR A 221 -20.88 43.62 -10.56
C TYR A 221 -20.35 42.88 -11.80
N VAL A 222 -21.24 42.30 -12.60
CA VAL A 222 -20.87 41.34 -13.66
C VAL A 222 -21.39 41.79 -15.03
N PHE A 223 -20.46 42.02 -15.95
CA PHE A 223 -20.73 42.48 -17.31
C PHE A 223 -20.16 41.53 -18.37
N GLY A 224 -20.84 41.43 -19.51
CA GLY A 224 -20.44 40.58 -20.64
C GLY A 224 -19.95 41.40 -21.84
N GLY A 225 -19.92 40.73 -23.00
CA GLY A 225 -19.54 41.34 -24.27
C GLY A 225 -20.56 42.37 -24.76
N GLN A 226 -20.20 43.17 -25.77
CA GLN A 226 -21.14 44.15 -26.32
C GLN A 226 -22.28 43.49 -27.11
N LEU A 227 -23.50 43.90 -26.78
CA LEU A 227 -24.72 43.61 -27.53
C LEU A 227 -24.80 44.51 -28.78
N ALA A 228 -25.68 44.17 -29.72
CA ALA A 228 -25.92 44.96 -30.92
C ALA A 228 -26.49 46.38 -30.65
N SER A 229 -26.90 46.69 -29.41
CA SER A 229 -27.24 48.06 -28.98
C SER A 229 -26.03 48.92 -28.65
N GLY A 230 -24.83 48.34 -28.55
CA GLY A 230 -23.61 48.98 -28.05
C GLY A 230 -23.42 48.88 -26.53
N GLU A 231 -24.44 48.44 -25.79
CA GLU A 231 -24.37 48.20 -24.34
C GLU A 231 -23.67 46.87 -24.04
N SER A 232 -23.11 46.71 -22.83
CA SER A 232 -22.59 45.41 -22.39
C SER A 232 -23.73 44.47 -22.02
N ALA A 233 -23.59 43.18 -22.32
CA ALA A 233 -24.49 42.14 -21.81
C ALA A 233 -24.45 42.12 -20.26
N THR A 234 -25.56 41.72 -19.64
CA THR A 234 -25.69 41.75 -18.17
C THR A 234 -26.40 40.51 -17.64
N ILE A 235 -26.14 40.20 -16.37
CA ILE A 235 -26.74 39.04 -15.69
C ILE A 235 -28.21 39.28 -15.29
N ALA A 236 -28.76 40.49 -15.48
CA ALA A 236 -30.04 40.92 -14.93
C ALA A 236 -31.22 40.00 -15.29
N ASN A 237 -31.28 39.53 -16.55
CA ASN A 237 -32.34 38.64 -17.03
C ASN A 237 -32.32 37.24 -16.36
N ALA A 238 -31.16 36.80 -15.86
CA ALA A 238 -30.96 35.55 -15.12
C ALA A 238 -30.92 35.77 -13.58
N ASN A 239 -31.11 37.00 -13.12
CA ASN A 239 -30.80 37.41 -11.74
C ASN A 239 -31.78 38.44 -11.16
N ASP A 240 -33.08 38.27 -11.43
CA ASP A 240 -34.17 39.10 -10.90
C ASP A 240 -34.00 40.62 -11.13
N GLY A 241 -33.38 40.99 -12.25
CA GLY A 241 -33.07 42.39 -12.61
C GLY A 241 -31.79 42.96 -11.98
N LYS A 242 -31.05 42.19 -11.16
CA LYS A 242 -29.84 42.66 -10.47
C LYS A 242 -28.60 42.50 -11.35
N LEU A 243 -27.81 43.56 -11.48
CA LEU A 243 -26.52 43.59 -12.21
C LEU A 243 -25.33 43.01 -11.42
N PHE A 244 -25.57 42.58 -10.18
CA PHE A 244 -24.53 42.12 -9.26
C PHE A 244 -24.97 40.86 -8.52
N ILE A 245 -23.96 40.15 -8.01
CA ILE A 245 -24.07 39.02 -7.09
C ILE A 245 -23.40 39.40 -5.76
N VAL A 246 -23.79 38.71 -4.68
CA VAL A 246 -23.28 38.91 -3.32
C VAL A 246 -22.93 37.55 -2.72
N ASP A 247 -21.94 37.54 -1.83
CA ASP A 247 -21.66 36.41 -0.96
C ASP A 247 -21.78 36.86 0.49
N ASP A 248 -23.02 36.75 0.99
CA ASP A 248 -23.41 37.16 2.34
C ASP A 248 -22.61 36.38 3.40
N ALA A 249 -22.34 35.08 3.16
CA ALA A 249 -21.62 34.22 4.10
C ALA A 249 -20.12 34.57 4.18
N ALA A 250 -19.49 34.87 3.05
CA ALA A 250 -18.13 35.38 3.01
C ALA A 250 -18.03 36.80 3.61
N ASN A 251 -19.05 37.64 3.40
CA ASN A 251 -19.15 38.96 4.02
C ASN A 251 -19.26 38.87 5.55
N ASP A 252 -20.07 37.95 6.07
CA ASP A 252 -20.19 37.70 7.50
C ASP A 252 -18.89 37.12 8.10
N THR A 253 -18.23 36.21 7.38
CA THR A 253 -16.99 35.54 7.83
C THR A 253 -15.78 36.47 7.86
N TRP A 254 -15.51 37.18 6.76
CA TRP A 254 -14.24 37.88 6.55
C TRP A 254 -14.34 39.40 6.73
N ASN A 255 -15.51 39.98 6.42
CA ASN A 255 -15.82 41.41 6.59
C ASN A 255 -16.72 41.65 7.83
N GLY A 256 -16.95 40.64 8.67
CA GLY A 256 -17.72 40.73 9.92
C GLY A 256 -19.17 41.19 9.76
N GLY A 257 -19.79 40.97 8.59
CA GLY A 257 -21.17 41.37 8.30
C GLY A 257 -21.36 42.86 8.04
N ASN A 258 -20.26 43.61 7.85
CA ASN A 258 -20.32 45.03 7.51
C ASN A 258 -20.83 45.25 6.07
N LYS A 259 -20.89 46.52 5.62
CA LYS A 259 -21.25 46.82 4.23
C LYS A 259 -20.30 46.06 3.28
N TYR A 260 -20.88 45.34 2.32
CA TYR A 260 -20.16 44.58 1.28
C TYR A 260 -18.99 45.35 0.68
N LEU A 261 -17.90 44.61 0.42
CA LEU A 261 -16.75 45.08 -0.35
C LEU A 261 -17.09 44.92 -1.84
N GLU A 262 -17.14 46.02 -2.59
CA GLU A 262 -17.79 46.07 -3.91
C GLU A 262 -16.74 46.11 -5.04
N GLY A 263 -16.66 45.05 -5.85
CA GLY A 263 -15.78 44.92 -7.02
C GLY A 263 -16.55 44.76 -8.33
N PHE A 264 -15.82 44.71 -9.46
CA PHE A 264 -16.41 44.55 -10.79
C PHE A 264 -15.59 43.55 -11.63
N VAL A 265 -16.28 42.79 -12.50
CA VAL A 265 -15.66 41.91 -13.50
C VAL A 265 -16.38 42.03 -14.84
N LYS A 266 -15.64 41.86 -15.94
CA LYS A 266 -16.18 41.88 -17.30
C LYS A 266 -15.58 40.75 -18.15
N HIS A 267 -16.42 40.06 -18.93
CA HIS A 267 -15.99 39.03 -19.89
C HIS A 267 -16.30 39.49 -21.32
N GLU A 268 -15.29 39.59 -22.18
CA GLU A 268 -15.43 40.29 -23.48
C GLU A 268 -16.39 39.62 -24.49
N THR A 269 -16.63 38.31 -24.37
CA THR A 269 -17.35 37.52 -25.40
C THR A 269 -18.65 36.85 -24.96
N ILE A 270 -18.98 36.80 -23.65
CA ILE A 270 -20.22 36.14 -23.20
C ILE A 270 -21.37 37.15 -23.34
N LEU A 271 -22.35 36.82 -24.18
CA LEU A 271 -23.55 37.63 -24.43
C LEU A 271 -24.81 37.08 -23.76
N ASP A 272 -24.84 35.78 -23.44
CA ASP A 272 -25.97 35.16 -22.75
C ASP A 272 -25.95 35.48 -21.25
N SER A 273 -27.10 35.90 -20.71
CA SER A 273 -27.24 36.28 -19.31
C SER A 273 -27.09 35.11 -18.32
N GLN A 274 -27.42 33.87 -18.71
CA GLN A 274 -27.35 32.71 -17.81
C GLN A 274 -25.91 32.19 -17.69
N GLY A 275 -25.21 32.07 -18.81
CA GLY A 275 -23.77 31.77 -18.84
C GLY A 275 -22.93 32.88 -18.20
N LEU A 276 -23.30 34.15 -18.41
CA LEU A 276 -22.63 35.29 -17.76
C LEU A 276 -22.84 35.30 -16.25
N LYS A 277 -24.05 34.95 -15.78
CA LYS A 277 -24.33 34.81 -14.35
C LYS A 277 -23.47 33.71 -13.72
N TYR A 278 -23.46 32.53 -14.35
CA TYR A 278 -22.64 31.41 -13.89
C TYR A 278 -21.15 31.78 -13.85
N TRP A 279 -20.61 32.41 -14.90
CA TRP A 279 -19.23 32.89 -14.90
C TRP A 279 -18.95 33.89 -13.76
N GLY A 280 -19.85 34.86 -13.54
CA GLY A 280 -19.73 35.80 -12.43
C GLY A 280 -19.74 35.11 -11.06
N GLU A 281 -20.61 34.12 -10.88
CA GLU A 281 -20.71 33.31 -9.66
C GLU A 281 -19.44 32.48 -9.41
N GLU A 282 -18.72 32.06 -10.46
CA GLU A 282 -17.36 31.53 -10.30
C GLU A 282 -16.34 32.63 -9.95
N GLN A 283 -16.39 33.81 -10.58
CA GLN A 283 -15.44 34.91 -10.28
C GLN A 283 -15.52 35.37 -8.82
N LEU A 284 -16.72 35.53 -8.25
CA LEU A 284 -16.86 36.00 -6.85
C LEU A 284 -16.21 35.03 -5.85
N LYS A 285 -16.16 33.72 -6.13
CA LYS A 285 -15.48 32.74 -5.27
C LYS A 285 -13.97 32.93 -5.19
N PHE A 286 -13.34 33.60 -6.16
CA PHE A 286 -11.90 33.93 -6.14
C PHE A 286 -11.59 35.24 -5.39
N TYR A 287 -12.57 36.13 -5.22
CA TYR A 287 -12.39 37.43 -4.56
C TYR A 287 -13.01 37.51 -3.16
N ASN A 288 -13.88 36.60 -2.76
CA ASN A 288 -14.64 36.69 -1.50
C ASN A 288 -13.84 36.44 -0.21
N HIS A 289 -12.52 36.21 -0.27
CA HIS A 289 -11.67 35.89 0.88
C HIS A 289 -10.23 36.44 0.73
N PRO A 290 -9.45 36.59 1.82
CA PRO A 290 -8.04 36.95 1.75
C PRO A 290 -7.20 35.91 1.01
N LYS A 291 -6.23 36.39 0.21
CA LYS A 291 -5.29 35.57 -0.56
C LYS A 291 -4.09 35.16 0.31
N TYR A 292 -3.52 33.98 0.05
CA TYR A 292 -2.36 33.45 0.76
C TYR A 292 -1.33 32.90 -0.23
N ASN A 293 -0.04 33.13 0.05
CA ASN A 293 1.08 32.57 -0.70
C ASN A 293 1.92 31.67 0.20
N TYR A 294 2.53 30.64 -0.39
CA TYR A 294 3.28 29.62 0.33
C TYR A 294 4.66 29.42 -0.29
N THR A 295 5.64 29.10 0.55
CA THR A 295 6.98 28.66 0.15
C THR A 295 7.32 27.43 0.99
N ILE A 296 7.63 26.31 0.35
CA ILE A 296 7.85 25.04 1.03
C ILE A 296 9.24 24.51 0.69
N ASP A 297 10.04 24.22 1.71
CA ASP A 297 11.35 23.58 1.62
C ASP A 297 11.22 22.07 1.88
N VAL A 298 11.55 21.26 0.88
CA VAL A 298 11.50 19.79 0.92
C VAL A 298 12.93 19.24 0.77
N ALA A 299 13.57 18.83 1.87
CA ALA A 299 14.86 18.14 1.83
C ALA A 299 14.69 16.62 1.84
N GLU A 300 14.05 16.06 0.80
CA GLU A 300 14.01 14.62 0.55
C GLU A 300 14.97 14.20 -0.57
N LEU A 301 15.96 13.39 -0.18
CA LEU A 301 17.05 12.88 -1.02
C LEU A 301 16.62 12.05 -2.25
N ASN A 302 15.33 11.71 -2.40
CA ASN A 302 14.79 10.89 -3.49
C ASN A 302 13.43 11.38 -4.03
N PHE A 303 13.01 12.63 -3.79
CA PHE A 303 11.72 13.12 -4.28
C PHE A 303 11.77 13.55 -5.77
N ASP A 304 11.55 12.56 -6.65
CA ASP A 304 11.68 12.66 -8.11
C ASP A 304 10.53 13.43 -8.80
N ALA A 305 10.42 14.74 -8.59
CA ALA A 305 9.45 15.61 -9.26
C ALA A 305 10.11 16.56 -10.27
N ASP A 306 9.51 16.74 -11.44
CA ASP A 306 10.04 17.58 -12.52
C ASP A 306 9.61 19.06 -12.37
N LEU A 307 10.30 19.97 -13.05
CA LEU A 307 10.01 21.40 -12.95
C LEU A 307 8.65 21.74 -13.59
N GLY A 308 7.75 22.30 -12.79
CA GLY A 308 6.35 22.61 -13.13
C GLY A 308 5.30 21.61 -12.63
N ASP A 309 5.71 20.43 -12.13
CA ASP A 309 4.79 19.39 -11.61
C ASP A 309 3.85 19.94 -10.53
N THR A 310 2.58 19.51 -10.53
CA THR A 310 1.66 19.83 -9.42
C THR A 310 1.87 18.85 -8.26
N LEU A 311 2.03 19.37 -7.04
CA LEU A 311 2.11 18.61 -5.81
C LEU A 311 1.05 19.06 -4.81
N GLN A 312 0.50 18.12 -4.05
CA GLN A 312 -0.44 18.40 -2.97
C GLN A 312 0.31 18.61 -1.66
N VAL A 313 0.26 19.83 -1.13
CA VAL A 313 0.96 20.26 0.09
C VAL A 313 0.00 20.23 1.26
N VAL A 314 0.40 19.65 2.40
CA VAL A 314 -0.43 19.64 3.60
C VAL A 314 0.33 19.84 4.91
N ASP A 315 -0.18 20.76 5.73
CA ASP A 315 0.18 21.01 7.12
C ASP A 315 -1.10 21.38 7.92
N PHE A 316 -1.37 20.59 8.95
CA PHE A 316 -2.55 20.73 9.83
C PHE A 316 -2.28 21.47 11.14
N GLU A 317 -1.01 21.75 11.45
CA GLU A 317 -0.61 22.49 12.63
C GLU A 317 -0.64 24.01 12.37
N MET A 318 -0.55 24.42 11.08
CA MET A 318 -0.89 25.77 10.66
C MET A 318 -2.36 26.14 10.96
N SER A 319 -2.57 27.41 11.33
CA SER A 319 -3.89 28.02 11.49
C SER A 319 -3.98 29.31 10.65
N PRO A 320 -4.90 29.44 9.66
CA PRO A 320 -5.75 28.38 9.14
C PRO A 320 -4.93 27.19 8.61
N ILE A 321 -5.56 26.03 8.46
CA ILE A 321 -4.93 24.81 7.96
C ILE A 321 -4.37 25.04 6.56
N LEU A 322 -3.14 24.58 6.32
CA LEU A 322 -2.53 24.57 5.00
C LEU A 322 -2.86 23.26 4.29
N THR A 323 -3.63 23.40 3.24
CA THR A 323 -3.90 22.36 2.24
C THR A 323 -3.94 23.08 0.90
N VAL A 324 -2.98 22.82 0.00
CA VAL A 324 -2.96 23.44 -1.34
C VAL A 324 -2.50 22.44 -2.39
N ILE A 325 -2.82 22.70 -3.66
CA ILE A 325 -2.14 22.08 -4.80
C ILE A 325 -1.27 23.17 -5.40
N SER A 326 0.04 23.02 -5.26
CA SER A 326 1.04 24.02 -5.65
C SER A 326 2.01 23.41 -6.67
N ARG A 327 2.58 24.23 -7.56
CA ARG A 327 3.46 23.76 -8.63
C ARG A 327 4.93 23.87 -8.23
N VAL A 328 5.78 22.99 -8.73
CA VAL A 328 7.24 23.07 -8.57
C VAL A 328 7.76 24.26 -9.38
N VAL A 329 7.76 25.45 -8.78
CA VAL A 329 8.21 26.70 -9.43
C VAL A 329 9.73 26.83 -9.45
N GLN A 330 10.44 26.16 -8.53
CA GLN A 330 11.91 26.12 -8.46
C GLN A 330 12.43 24.74 -8.00
N LYS A 331 13.61 24.36 -8.49
CA LYS A 331 14.42 23.25 -7.96
C LYS A 331 15.83 23.72 -7.61
N GLU A 332 16.38 23.20 -6.51
CA GLU A 332 17.79 23.29 -6.12
C GLU A 332 18.38 21.88 -6.18
N ILE A 333 19.46 21.66 -6.95
CA ILE A 333 19.97 20.32 -7.27
C ILE A 333 21.50 20.26 -7.11
N SER A 334 21.98 19.28 -6.35
CA SER A 334 23.38 18.94 -6.11
C SER A 334 23.61 17.44 -6.29
N GLU A 335 24.70 17.09 -6.96
CA GLU A 335 25.22 15.73 -7.09
C GLU A 335 26.30 15.43 -6.04
N ALA A 336 27.09 16.44 -5.65
CA ALA A 336 28.17 16.32 -4.66
C ALA A 336 27.68 16.35 -3.21
N ASP A 337 26.66 17.16 -2.91
CA ASP A 337 25.98 17.19 -1.60
C ASP A 337 24.46 17.12 -1.78
N PRO A 338 23.90 15.91 -1.99
CA PRO A 338 22.47 15.73 -2.14
C PRO A 338 21.62 16.24 -0.96
N THR A 339 22.19 16.59 0.20
CA THR A 339 21.43 17.23 1.30
C THR A 339 21.03 18.68 0.98
N LYS A 340 21.66 19.30 -0.03
CA LYS A 340 21.26 20.57 -0.62
C LYS A 340 20.09 20.46 -1.60
N ASN A 341 19.64 19.25 -1.96
CA ASN A 341 18.52 19.06 -2.88
C ASN A 341 17.23 19.60 -2.25
N LYS A 342 16.57 20.51 -2.97
CA LYS A 342 15.24 21.03 -2.60
C LYS A 342 14.36 21.16 -3.83
N ILE A 343 13.06 21.07 -3.59
CA ILE A 343 12.05 21.69 -4.45
C ILE A 343 11.41 22.85 -3.68
N ILE A 344 11.11 23.94 -4.38
CA ILE A 344 10.36 25.08 -3.86
C ILE A 344 9.07 25.21 -4.67
N LEU A 345 7.96 25.28 -3.95
CA LEU A 345 6.62 25.38 -4.51
C LEU A 345 6.10 26.82 -4.42
N GLY A 346 5.22 27.19 -5.35
CA GLY A 346 4.62 28.53 -5.41
C GLY A 346 3.28 28.53 -6.14
N GLU A 347 2.43 29.50 -5.79
CA GLU A 347 1.12 29.72 -6.39
C GLU A 347 1.13 31.07 -7.12
N TYR A 348 1.17 31.03 -8.45
CA TYR A 348 1.15 32.23 -9.29
C TYR A 348 -0.02 32.13 -10.28
N ASN A 349 -0.97 33.04 -10.12
CA ASN A 349 -2.17 33.26 -10.95
C ASN A 349 -3.27 32.17 -10.98
N THR A 350 -3.26 31.18 -10.10
CA THR A 350 -4.53 30.54 -9.65
C THR A 350 -4.42 30.01 -8.23
N ILE A 351 -4.86 30.81 -7.25
CA ILE A 351 -5.21 30.27 -5.93
C ILE A 351 -6.46 29.42 -6.14
N THR A 352 -6.27 28.12 -6.33
CA THR A 352 -7.35 27.15 -6.25
C THR A 352 -7.59 26.93 -4.77
N THR A 353 -8.36 27.83 -4.15
CA THR A 353 -8.68 27.77 -2.72
C THR A 353 -9.19 26.38 -2.41
N VAL A 354 -8.41 25.62 -1.64
CA VAL A 354 -8.79 24.27 -1.27
C VAL A 354 -10.00 24.38 -0.38
N THR A 355 -11.17 24.14 -0.98
CA THR A 355 -12.48 24.38 -0.38
C THR A 355 -12.61 23.61 0.92
N PRO A 356 -13.47 23.97 1.88
CA PRO A 356 -13.70 23.17 3.09
C PRO A 356 -14.03 21.69 2.81
N ASP A 357 -14.54 21.37 1.61
CA ASP A 357 -14.78 20.00 1.13
C ASP A 357 -13.51 19.29 0.61
N LEU A 358 -12.46 20.01 0.20
CA LEU A 358 -11.13 19.50 -0.15
C LEU A 358 -10.11 19.64 1.01
N ILE A 359 -10.21 20.63 1.91
CA ILE A 359 -9.60 20.56 3.26
C ILE A 359 -10.19 19.33 3.95
N GLY A 360 -11.51 19.13 3.85
CA GLY A 360 -12.21 17.94 4.33
C GLY A 360 -11.78 16.65 3.61
N LYS A 361 -11.40 16.67 2.31
CA LYS A 361 -10.79 15.48 1.66
C LYS A 361 -9.37 15.24 2.12
N LEU A 362 -8.63 16.30 2.48
CA LEU A 362 -7.27 16.18 2.96
C LEU A 362 -7.21 15.78 4.43
N GLN A 363 -8.18 16.24 5.24
CA GLN A 363 -8.44 15.78 6.61
C GLN A 363 -8.95 14.35 6.57
N ASP A 364 -9.93 14.04 5.73
CA ASP A 364 -10.20 12.67 5.29
C ASP A 364 -9.10 12.14 4.31
N GLN A 365 -7.82 12.52 4.46
CA GLN A 365 -6.65 11.85 3.85
C GLN A 365 -5.52 11.63 4.84
N ILE A 366 -5.02 12.67 5.53
CA ILE A 366 -4.13 12.56 6.71
C ILE A 366 -4.80 11.82 7.86
N ASN A 367 -6.13 11.90 7.88
CA ASN A 367 -6.99 11.11 8.72
C ASN A 367 -7.88 10.15 7.90
N THR A 368 -7.56 9.59 6.70
CA THR A 368 -8.28 8.38 6.19
C THR A 368 -7.63 7.02 6.36
N GLY A 369 -6.33 6.92 6.19
CA GLY A 369 -5.61 5.70 5.81
C GLY A 369 -4.99 5.82 4.43
N GLN A 370 -5.03 7.01 3.82
CA GLN A 370 -3.82 7.52 3.19
C GLN A 370 -2.91 8.22 4.22
N ASN A 371 -3.42 8.47 5.44
CA ASN A 371 -2.93 8.21 6.83
C ASN A 371 -4.17 8.16 7.79
N LYS A 372 -4.28 7.24 8.77
CA LYS A 372 -5.50 6.64 9.46
C LYS A 372 -6.82 7.46 9.73
N ASP A 373 -8.02 6.89 9.42
CA ASP A 373 -9.38 7.39 9.85
C ASP A 373 -10.06 6.59 10.96
N THR A 374 -11.03 7.25 11.60
CA THR A 374 -12.22 6.61 12.17
C THR A 374 -13.43 6.74 11.24
N TYR A 375 -13.85 5.63 10.66
CA TYR A 375 -15.08 5.52 9.87
C TYR A 375 -16.35 5.45 10.76
N ARG A 376 -17.53 5.67 10.17
CA ARG A 376 -18.84 5.61 10.85
C ARG A 376 -19.89 4.82 10.04
N ILE A 377 -20.87 4.22 10.73
CA ILE A 377 -22.07 3.63 10.10
C ILE A 377 -23.31 4.38 10.61
N GLU A 378 -24.23 4.69 9.71
CA GLU A 378 -25.55 5.23 10.02
C GLU A 378 -26.63 4.31 9.45
N LEU A 379 -27.70 4.07 10.22
CA LEU A 379 -28.84 3.26 9.78
C LEU A 379 -30.04 4.16 9.50
N SER A 380 -30.66 3.97 8.35
CA SER A 380 -31.89 4.65 7.93
C SER A 380 -32.98 3.64 7.59
N THR A 381 -34.25 3.98 7.78
CA THR A 381 -35.40 3.09 7.52
C THR A 381 -36.42 3.78 6.63
N THR A 382 -36.95 3.08 5.62
CA THR A 382 -37.90 3.68 4.66
C THR A 382 -39.27 3.98 5.27
N ASN A 383 -39.80 3.09 6.11
CA ASN A 383 -41.12 3.21 6.74
C ASN A 383 -41.04 3.33 8.28
N GLY A 384 -39.90 3.79 8.80
CA GLY A 384 -39.67 3.93 10.24
C GLY A 384 -39.37 2.62 10.97
N THR A 385 -39.37 2.69 12.31
CA THR A 385 -38.90 1.65 13.24
C THR A 385 -40.00 1.03 14.11
N SER A 386 -41.28 1.32 13.84
CA SER A 386 -42.40 0.91 14.70
C SER A 386 -43.62 0.48 13.87
N PHE A 387 -43.87 -0.81 13.83
CA PHE A 387 -44.98 -1.43 13.11
C PHE A 387 -46.23 -1.54 13.99
N LYS A 388 -47.42 -1.50 13.39
CA LYS A 388 -48.69 -1.77 14.08
C LYS A 388 -49.45 -2.88 13.36
N ASN A 389 -50.01 -3.81 14.14
CA ASN A 389 -50.87 -4.90 13.67
C ASN A 389 -50.24 -5.84 12.61
N GLY A 390 -48.91 -5.99 12.59
CA GLY A 390 -48.21 -6.97 11.75
C GLY A 390 -48.23 -6.68 10.23
N ALA A 391 -48.56 -5.46 9.82
CA ALA A 391 -48.68 -5.08 8.41
C ALA A 391 -47.72 -3.96 8.02
N GLY A 392 -47.15 -4.07 6.80
CA GLY A 392 -46.22 -3.12 6.21
C GLY A 392 -44.75 -3.48 6.44
N ASP A 393 -43.94 -3.41 5.39
CA ASP A 393 -42.52 -3.76 5.43
C ASP A 393 -41.66 -2.48 5.57
N THR A 394 -40.48 -2.57 6.17
CA THR A 394 -39.49 -1.49 6.17
C THR A 394 -38.20 -1.99 5.53
N THR A 395 -37.54 -1.14 4.76
CA THR A 395 -36.19 -1.39 4.26
C THR A 395 -35.21 -0.62 5.13
N ILE A 396 -34.26 -1.33 5.75
CA ILE A 396 -33.16 -0.74 6.52
C ILE A 396 -31.96 -0.62 5.61
N ILE A 397 -31.42 0.60 5.51
CA ILE A 397 -30.26 0.93 4.69
C ILE A 397 -29.15 1.40 5.62
N ALA A 398 -28.04 0.65 5.63
CA ALA A 398 -26.79 1.10 6.19
C ALA A 398 -26.11 2.07 5.21
N ARG A 399 -25.69 3.23 5.71
CA ARG A 399 -24.75 4.10 5.01
C ARG A 399 -23.46 4.16 5.79
N VAL A 400 -22.38 4.12 5.04
CA VAL A 400 -21.03 3.96 5.55
C VAL A 400 -20.28 5.23 5.21
N PHE A 401 -19.56 5.75 6.19
CA PHE A 401 -18.78 6.97 6.05
C PHE A 401 -17.34 6.69 6.40
N LYS A 402 -16.43 7.22 5.58
CA LYS A 402 -15.01 7.30 5.87
C LYS A 402 -14.67 8.77 6.00
N GLY A 403 -14.27 9.18 7.20
CA GLY A 403 -14.31 10.57 7.62
C GLY A 403 -15.74 11.08 7.50
N ASN A 404 -15.94 12.20 6.80
CA ASN A 404 -17.29 12.72 6.54
C ASN A 404 -17.90 12.29 5.19
N ARG A 405 -17.19 11.54 4.34
CA ARG A 405 -17.71 11.11 3.02
C ARG A 405 -18.34 9.72 3.05
N VAL A 406 -19.42 9.54 2.30
CA VAL A 406 -19.97 8.20 2.03
C VAL A 406 -18.90 7.36 1.35
N TYR A 407 -18.52 6.26 1.99
CA TYR A 407 -17.54 5.30 1.49
C TYR A 407 -18.29 4.10 0.91
N ASN A 408 -18.08 3.85 -0.38
CA ASN A 408 -18.71 2.74 -1.08
C ASN A 408 -18.19 1.42 -0.52
N VAL A 409 -19.12 0.61 -0.01
CA VAL A 409 -18.84 -0.70 0.56
C VAL A 409 -19.25 -1.80 -0.39
N GLU A 410 -18.36 -2.79 -0.55
CA GLU A 410 -18.70 -4.04 -1.21
C GLU A 410 -19.74 -4.83 -0.39
N PRO A 411 -20.61 -5.65 -1.01
CA PRO A 411 -21.69 -6.33 -0.31
C PRO A 411 -21.28 -7.24 0.86
N SER A 412 -20.00 -7.64 0.91
CA SER A 412 -19.37 -8.43 1.98
C SER A 412 -18.83 -7.58 3.16
N GLN A 413 -18.60 -6.28 2.97
CA GLN A 413 -18.02 -5.39 3.99
C GLN A 413 -19.05 -4.89 5.01
N ILE A 414 -20.34 -5.13 4.78
CA ILE A 414 -21.42 -4.92 5.76
C ILE A 414 -21.91 -6.26 6.30
N VAL A 415 -21.84 -6.41 7.63
CA VAL A 415 -22.38 -7.56 8.35
C VAL A 415 -23.60 -7.13 9.16
N TRP A 416 -24.73 -7.80 8.94
CA TRP A 416 -25.98 -7.54 9.66
C TRP A 416 -26.19 -8.50 10.83
N GLU A 417 -26.60 -7.95 11.97
CA GLU A 417 -27.01 -8.70 13.17
C GLU A 417 -28.51 -8.45 13.46
N LYS A 418 -29.22 -9.48 13.92
CA LYS A 418 -30.62 -9.42 14.37
C LYS A 418 -30.71 -10.01 15.77
N ILE A 419 -30.99 -9.15 16.74
CA ILE A 419 -31.07 -9.49 18.16
C ILE A 419 -32.53 -9.45 18.61
N ASN A 420 -33.00 -10.53 19.22
CA ASN A 420 -34.37 -10.71 19.69
C ASN A 420 -34.65 -9.94 21.00
N ALA A 421 -35.92 -9.92 21.42
CA ALA A 421 -36.38 -9.20 22.63
C ALA A 421 -35.67 -9.63 23.93
N ASP A 422 -35.17 -10.87 23.99
CA ASP A 422 -34.44 -11.46 25.12
C ASP A 422 -32.92 -11.24 25.06
N GLY A 423 -32.40 -10.61 24.00
CA GLY A 423 -30.97 -10.40 23.77
C GLY A 423 -30.27 -11.55 23.01
N SER A 424 -30.99 -12.60 22.59
CA SER A 424 -30.43 -13.67 21.74
C SER A 424 -30.24 -13.24 20.28
N HIS A 425 -29.26 -13.80 19.58
CA HIS A 425 -29.06 -13.57 18.14
C HIS A 425 -29.87 -14.56 17.29
N ASP A 426 -30.51 -14.08 16.23
CA ASP A 426 -31.17 -14.90 15.21
C ASP A 426 -30.16 -15.37 14.15
N LEU A 427 -29.30 -16.31 14.56
CA LEU A 427 -28.19 -16.88 13.78
C LEU A 427 -28.60 -17.58 12.46
N ASN A 428 -29.91 -17.72 12.20
CA ASN A 428 -30.46 -18.24 10.96
C ASN A 428 -30.78 -17.10 9.99
N TRP A 429 -31.47 -16.05 10.47
CA TRP A 429 -31.68 -14.82 9.71
C TRP A 429 -30.36 -14.16 9.33
N GLU A 430 -29.44 -13.99 10.29
CA GLU A 430 -28.11 -13.38 10.05
C GLU A 430 -27.29 -14.11 8.99
N ARG A 431 -27.46 -15.44 8.88
CA ARG A 431 -26.79 -16.26 7.85
C ARG A 431 -27.43 -16.11 6.48
N ALA A 432 -28.75 -15.94 6.41
CA ALA A 432 -29.46 -15.64 5.17
C ALA A 432 -29.14 -14.21 4.66
N SER A 433 -28.88 -13.27 5.57
CA SER A 433 -28.49 -11.89 5.26
C SER A 433 -26.98 -11.68 5.05
N LYS A 434 -26.18 -12.74 4.87
CA LYS A 434 -24.75 -12.58 4.52
C LYS A 434 -24.57 -12.17 3.06
N ASN A 435 -23.65 -11.23 2.81
CA ASN A 435 -23.30 -10.70 1.48
C ASN A 435 -24.45 -10.02 0.70
N VAL A 436 -25.58 -9.70 1.35
CA VAL A 436 -26.69 -8.94 0.75
C VAL A 436 -26.39 -7.43 0.61
N GLY A 437 -25.26 -6.99 1.17
CA GLY A 437 -24.81 -5.61 1.15
C GLY A 437 -25.54 -4.69 2.11
N ASN A 438 -25.50 -3.40 1.83
CA ASN A 438 -25.88 -2.34 2.76
C ASN A 438 -27.40 -2.10 2.85
N VAL A 439 -28.22 -3.00 2.32
CA VAL A 439 -29.69 -2.90 2.28
C VAL A 439 -30.33 -4.23 2.68
N ILE A 440 -31.29 -4.18 3.61
CA ILE A 440 -32.13 -5.32 4.01
C ILE A 440 -33.59 -4.90 4.06
N THR A 441 -34.52 -5.81 3.75
CA THR A 441 -35.96 -5.62 4.00
C THR A 441 -36.38 -6.48 5.18
N VAL A 442 -37.20 -5.92 6.07
CA VAL A 442 -37.75 -6.58 7.25
C VAL A 442 -39.27 -6.48 7.16
N ALA A 443 -39.95 -7.62 7.10
CA ALA A 443 -41.41 -7.65 7.02
C ALA A 443 -42.04 -7.69 8.42
N ALA A 444 -43.13 -6.95 8.64
CA ALA A 444 -43.75 -6.86 9.97
C ALA A 444 -44.28 -8.21 10.49
N ILE A 445 -44.55 -9.18 9.61
CA ILE A 445 -44.98 -10.54 9.97
C ILE A 445 -43.84 -11.41 10.53
N GLU A 446 -42.58 -11.03 10.31
CA GLU A 446 -41.39 -11.71 10.85
C GLU A 446 -41.05 -11.26 12.30
N LEU A 447 -41.77 -10.27 12.82
CA LEU A 447 -41.54 -9.62 14.11
C LEU A 447 -42.63 -9.96 15.12
N GLN A 448 -42.52 -11.12 15.77
CA GLN A 448 -43.47 -11.55 16.82
C GLN A 448 -43.42 -10.64 18.07
N GLN A 449 -42.27 -10.00 18.34
CA GLN A 449 -42.05 -9.00 19.39
C GLN A 449 -40.97 -8.00 18.91
N LYS A 450 -40.46 -7.15 19.81
CA LYS A 450 -39.35 -6.24 19.53
C LYS A 450 -38.08 -7.01 19.12
N ALA A 451 -37.42 -6.56 18.05
CA ALA A 451 -36.07 -6.96 17.67
C ALA A 451 -35.18 -5.72 17.47
N VAL A 452 -33.87 -5.91 17.46
CA VAL A 452 -32.85 -4.87 17.20
C VAL A 452 -31.95 -5.34 16.06
N PHE A 453 -31.92 -4.56 14.99
CA PHE A 453 -31.03 -4.80 13.85
C PHE A 453 -29.80 -3.90 13.97
N ARG A 454 -28.62 -4.42 13.62
CA ARG A 454 -27.35 -3.67 13.59
C ARG A 454 -26.59 -3.97 12.31
N ALA A 455 -25.83 -3.00 11.81
CA ALA A 455 -24.79 -3.22 10.81
C ALA A 455 -23.41 -3.04 11.43
N LYS A 456 -22.41 -3.77 10.93
CA LYS A 456 -20.99 -3.65 11.24
C LYS A 456 -20.18 -3.53 9.96
N LEU A 457 -18.98 -2.96 10.06
CA LEU A 457 -18.18 -2.43 8.96
C LEU A 457 -16.68 -2.68 9.23
N VAL A 458 -15.92 -3.07 8.19
CA VAL A 458 -14.50 -3.53 8.29
C VAL A 458 -13.63 -2.85 7.22
N LEU A 459 -12.44 -2.31 7.58
CA LEU A 459 -12.08 -0.94 7.16
C LEU A 459 -10.60 -0.56 6.95
N ASP A 460 -9.82 -0.41 8.03
CA ASP A 460 -8.40 -0.74 7.94
C ASP A 460 -8.42 -2.18 7.38
N GLY A 461 -7.65 -2.46 6.32
CA GLY A 461 -7.54 -3.84 5.83
C GLY A 461 -7.17 -4.77 6.98
N TYR A 462 -6.33 -4.26 7.87
CA TYR A 462 -6.02 -4.78 9.20
C TYR A 462 -7.23 -4.76 10.17
N VAL A 463 -7.91 -5.90 10.28
CA VAL A 463 -9.13 -6.09 11.08
C VAL A 463 -8.82 -6.39 12.56
N TYR A 464 -7.64 -6.94 12.87
CA TYR A 464 -7.35 -7.51 14.19
C TYR A 464 -6.00 -7.10 14.81
N ILE A 465 -5.01 -6.67 14.03
CA ILE A 465 -3.69 -6.26 14.54
C ILE A 465 -3.68 -4.80 15.00
N SER A 466 -3.08 -4.56 16.18
CA SER A 466 -2.77 -3.22 16.70
C SER A 466 -1.29 -2.83 16.62
N ALA A 467 -0.36 -3.79 16.63
CA ALA A 467 1.08 -3.53 16.70
C ALA A 467 1.69 -3.13 15.35
N ASP A 468 2.16 -1.89 15.23
CA ASP A 468 2.67 -1.34 13.95
C ASP A 468 3.90 -2.10 13.39
N PHE A 469 4.65 -2.83 14.22
CA PHE A 469 5.77 -3.67 13.73
C PHE A 469 5.31 -4.99 13.07
N PHE A 470 4.15 -5.54 13.46
CA PHE A 470 3.54 -6.65 12.74
C PHE A 470 2.77 -6.15 11.51
N LYS A 471 2.13 -4.97 11.56
CA LYS A 471 1.50 -4.36 10.36
C LYS A 471 2.52 -4.19 9.22
N ARG A 472 3.66 -3.54 9.47
CA ARG A 472 4.75 -3.39 8.48
C ARG A 472 5.30 -4.72 7.97
N GLU A 473 5.27 -5.77 8.78
CA GLU A 473 5.70 -7.09 8.34
C GLU A 473 4.66 -7.80 7.48
N ILE A 474 3.36 -7.58 7.74
CA ILE A 474 2.30 -8.02 6.81
C ILE A 474 2.38 -7.23 5.51
N ASP A 475 2.56 -5.90 5.53
CA ASP A 475 2.78 -5.10 4.31
C ASP A 475 3.94 -5.68 3.47
N SER A 476 5.05 -6.01 4.12
CA SER A 476 6.22 -6.71 3.55
C SER A 476 5.89 -8.11 2.98
N VAL A 477 5.00 -8.87 3.61
CA VAL A 477 4.55 -10.18 3.09
C VAL A 477 3.56 -10.03 1.93
N ILE A 478 2.61 -9.08 1.99
CA ILE A 478 1.67 -8.77 0.88
C ILE A 478 2.48 -8.48 -0.38
N MET A 479 3.39 -7.49 -0.31
CA MET A 479 4.21 -7.07 -1.47
C MET A 479 5.03 -8.24 -2.05
N ARG A 480 5.54 -9.15 -1.22
CA ARG A 480 6.33 -10.31 -1.67
C ARG A 480 5.48 -11.47 -2.19
N VAL A 481 4.25 -11.64 -1.70
CA VAL A 481 3.29 -12.63 -2.20
C VAL A 481 2.69 -12.16 -3.53
N ASP A 482 2.24 -10.91 -3.63
CA ASP A 482 1.63 -10.35 -4.85
C ASP A 482 2.63 -10.27 -6.01
N ALA A 483 3.93 -10.09 -5.73
CA ALA A 483 5.00 -10.15 -6.73
C ALA A 483 5.24 -11.54 -7.35
N ILE A 484 4.70 -12.62 -6.77
CA ILE A 484 4.97 -14.01 -7.19
C ILE A 484 3.72 -14.89 -7.36
N ALA A 485 2.56 -14.47 -6.88
CA ALA A 485 1.30 -15.18 -6.98
C ALA A 485 0.54 -14.81 -8.27
N ASP A 486 -0.14 -15.79 -8.86
CA ASP A 486 -1.13 -15.57 -9.91
C ASP A 486 -2.39 -16.41 -9.62
N ASN A 487 -3.50 -16.16 -10.30
CA ASN A 487 -4.80 -16.83 -10.09
C ASN A 487 -4.79 -18.38 -10.29
N ASN A 488 -3.65 -18.99 -10.61
CA ASN A 488 -3.42 -20.43 -10.78
C ASN A 488 -2.46 -21.01 -9.71
N CYS A 489 -1.98 -20.17 -8.79
CA CYS A 489 -1.23 -20.58 -7.60
C CYS A 489 -2.19 -20.99 -6.48
N VAL A 490 -1.74 -21.87 -5.59
CA VAL A 490 -2.41 -22.12 -4.30
C VAL A 490 -1.68 -21.31 -3.23
N VAL A 491 -2.39 -20.48 -2.47
CA VAL A 491 -1.85 -19.55 -1.47
C VAL A 491 -2.41 -19.88 -0.09
N ILE A 492 -1.55 -20.32 0.84
CA ILE A 492 -1.94 -20.79 2.19
C ILE A 492 -0.93 -20.29 3.23
N PRO A 493 -1.31 -19.48 4.23
CA PRO A 493 -0.50 -19.25 5.42
C PRO A 493 -0.47 -20.51 6.30
N ILE A 494 0.72 -20.95 6.71
CA ILE A 494 0.96 -22.16 7.49
C ILE A 494 1.74 -21.80 8.75
N ILE A 495 1.07 -21.84 9.90
CA ILE A 495 1.58 -21.52 11.24
C ILE A 495 1.61 -22.78 12.12
N THR A 496 2.44 -22.80 13.17
CA THR A 496 2.61 -23.98 14.03
C THR A 496 3.22 -23.65 15.39
N ASP A 497 3.07 -24.54 16.37
CA ASP A 497 3.83 -24.56 17.64
C ASP A 497 3.77 -23.21 18.39
N THR A 498 2.58 -22.62 18.42
CA THR A 498 2.25 -21.37 19.13
C THR A 498 2.14 -21.58 20.64
N HIS A 499 1.85 -22.81 21.10
CA HIS A 499 1.80 -23.23 22.51
C HIS A 499 1.07 -22.24 23.46
N TYR A 500 -0.07 -21.69 23.06
CA TYR A 500 -0.80 -20.71 23.86
C TYR A 500 -1.18 -21.22 25.25
N ALA A 501 -0.88 -20.42 26.28
CA ALA A 501 -1.24 -20.72 27.66
C ALA A 501 -1.51 -19.44 28.47
N THR A 502 -2.62 -19.46 29.21
CA THR A 502 -3.04 -18.38 30.13
C THR A 502 -2.48 -18.54 31.55
N ASP A 503 -1.92 -19.71 31.86
CA ASP A 503 -1.44 -20.16 33.17
C ASP A 503 0.06 -20.47 33.20
N SER A 504 0.81 -20.04 32.18
CA SER A 504 2.26 -20.19 32.09
C SER A 504 3.00 -19.13 32.93
N VAL A 505 3.57 -19.55 34.05
CA VAL A 505 4.43 -18.69 34.88
C VAL A 505 5.90 -18.92 34.47
N ASN A 506 6.33 -18.24 33.41
CA ASN A 506 7.74 -17.99 33.12
C ASN A 506 8.01 -16.48 33.07
N ASP A 507 9.26 -16.06 33.29
CA ASP A 507 9.59 -14.69 33.72
C ASP A 507 9.18 -13.56 32.76
N ASN A 508 8.85 -13.89 31.51
CA ASN A 508 8.43 -12.95 30.46
C ASN A 508 7.00 -13.19 29.91
N ASN A 509 6.22 -14.13 30.48
CA ASN A 509 4.84 -14.47 30.07
C ASN A 509 4.64 -14.71 28.55
N ILE A 510 5.60 -15.36 27.90
CA ILE A 510 5.70 -15.43 26.43
C ILE A 510 4.54 -16.25 25.84
N LYS A 511 4.11 -17.32 26.52
CA LYS A 511 3.04 -18.22 26.03
C LYS A 511 1.64 -17.58 26.03
N ALA A 512 1.43 -16.44 26.69
CA ALA A 512 0.21 -15.66 26.55
C ALA A 512 0.25 -14.72 25.33
N ARG A 513 1.44 -14.29 24.91
CA ARG A 513 1.64 -13.35 23.79
C ARG A 513 1.39 -13.98 22.42
N SER A 514 1.63 -15.29 22.28
CA SER A 514 1.40 -16.02 21.03
C SER A 514 -0.06 -16.03 20.55
N MET A 515 -1.03 -15.59 21.37
CA MET A 515 -2.38 -15.25 20.87
C MET A 515 -2.33 -14.26 19.70
N SER A 516 -1.43 -13.26 19.77
CA SER A 516 -1.24 -12.29 18.69
C SER A 516 -0.67 -12.91 17.40
N HIS A 517 -0.05 -14.09 17.47
CA HIS A 517 0.52 -14.76 16.31
C HIS A 517 -0.56 -15.50 15.51
N PHE A 518 -1.56 -16.09 16.19
CA PHE A 518 -2.80 -16.52 15.51
C PHE A 518 -3.47 -15.33 14.84
N THR A 519 -3.54 -14.18 15.53
CA THR A 519 -4.09 -12.95 14.98
C THR A 519 -3.31 -12.49 13.73
N ASN A 520 -1.96 -12.57 13.73
CA ASN A 520 -1.13 -12.26 12.57
C ASN A 520 -1.45 -13.15 11.36
N ALA A 521 -1.55 -14.47 11.57
CA ALA A 521 -1.86 -15.43 10.51
C ALA A 521 -3.31 -15.31 9.99
N VAL A 522 -4.26 -15.00 10.87
CA VAL A 522 -5.65 -14.67 10.53
C VAL A 522 -5.71 -13.40 9.68
N GLU A 523 -5.01 -12.34 10.09
CA GLU A 523 -5.01 -11.04 9.44
C GLU A 523 -4.57 -11.10 7.98
N LEU A 524 -3.51 -11.86 7.69
CA LEU A 524 -3.04 -12.11 6.32
C LEU A 524 -4.16 -12.62 5.42
N THR A 525 -5.07 -13.46 5.91
CA THR A 525 -6.17 -13.98 5.08
C THR A 525 -7.21 -12.93 4.69
N HIS A 526 -7.25 -11.78 5.37
CA HIS A 526 -8.07 -10.62 4.98
C HIS A 526 -7.31 -9.66 4.06
N GLN A 527 -5.97 -9.70 4.04
CA GLN A 527 -5.15 -8.86 3.13
C GLN A 527 -4.93 -9.52 1.75
N ILE A 528 -4.55 -10.81 1.74
CA ILE A 528 -4.19 -11.56 0.54
C ILE A 528 -5.21 -12.65 0.21
N ASN A 529 -5.49 -12.82 -1.08
CA ASN A 529 -6.39 -13.84 -1.60
C ASN A 529 -5.82 -15.25 -1.32
N THR A 530 -6.38 -15.93 -0.33
CA THR A 530 -5.86 -17.18 0.26
C THR A 530 -6.88 -18.30 0.13
N ASP A 531 -6.44 -19.49 -0.30
CA ASP A 531 -7.32 -20.65 -0.51
C ASP A 531 -7.61 -21.43 0.79
N ALA A 532 -6.77 -21.27 1.82
CA ALA A 532 -6.93 -21.85 3.15
C ALA A 532 -6.01 -21.15 4.18
N LEU A 533 -6.27 -21.37 5.48
CA LEU A 533 -5.36 -21.12 6.60
C LEU A 533 -5.08 -22.45 7.33
N VAL A 534 -3.83 -22.74 7.70
CA VAL A 534 -3.51 -24.00 8.40
C VAL A 534 -2.66 -23.77 9.64
N HIS A 535 -3.09 -24.38 10.77
CA HIS A 535 -2.25 -24.60 11.94
C HIS A 535 -1.81 -26.08 11.98
N LEU A 536 -0.50 -26.36 11.99
CA LEU A 536 0.01 -27.74 11.87
C LEU A 536 -0.07 -28.55 13.18
N GLY A 537 -0.10 -27.90 14.34
CA GLY A 537 -0.34 -28.52 15.64
C GLY A 537 0.24 -27.70 16.79
N ASP A 538 -0.02 -28.12 18.03
CA ASP A 538 0.45 -27.49 19.27
C ASP A 538 0.04 -26.00 19.37
N LEU A 539 -1.27 -25.80 19.31
CA LEU A 539 -1.96 -24.54 19.53
C LEU A 539 -1.82 -24.09 20.99
N VAL A 540 -1.63 -25.04 21.91
CA VAL A 540 -1.60 -24.82 23.37
C VAL A 540 -0.47 -25.58 24.04
N ASP A 541 -0.07 -25.14 25.24
CA ASP A 541 1.08 -25.72 25.95
C ASP A 541 0.82 -27.11 26.58
N GLY A 542 -0.46 -27.52 26.73
CA GLY A 542 -0.82 -28.89 27.13
C GLY A 542 -0.47 -29.32 28.56
N HIS A 543 -0.01 -28.41 29.42
CA HIS A 543 0.64 -28.72 30.71
C HIS A 543 -0.18 -28.30 31.95
N SER A 544 -1.51 -28.48 31.94
CA SER A 544 -2.39 -27.97 33.00
C SER A 544 -3.56 -28.92 33.31
N THR A 545 -4.70 -28.38 33.77
CA THR A 545 -5.97 -29.10 33.89
C THR A 545 -6.69 -29.18 32.54
N LYS A 546 -7.55 -30.19 32.35
CA LYS A 546 -8.43 -30.29 31.17
C LYS A 546 -9.24 -29.02 30.95
N LYS A 547 -9.73 -28.41 32.04
CA LYS A 547 -10.54 -27.19 32.01
C LYS A 547 -9.74 -25.97 31.51
N SER A 548 -8.50 -25.80 31.97
CA SER A 548 -7.63 -24.71 31.49
C SER A 548 -7.32 -24.89 30.00
N VAL A 549 -6.80 -26.07 29.62
CA VAL A 549 -6.38 -26.31 28.22
C VAL A 549 -7.57 -26.30 27.27
N THR A 550 -8.73 -26.86 27.64
CA THR A 550 -9.97 -26.73 26.83
C THR A 550 -10.38 -25.26 26.63
N SER A 551 -10.10 -24.38 27.59
CA SER A 551 -10.37 -22.93 27.46
C SER A 551 -9.36 -22.27 26.53
N ASN A 552 -8.08 -22.63 26.63
CA ASN A 552 -7.01 -22.12 25.77
C ASN A 552 -7.19 -22.60 24.30
N VAL A 553 -7.57 -23.86 24.08
CA VAL A 553 -7.91 -24.40 22.74
C VAL A 553 -9.12 -23.64 22.17
N LYS A 554 -10.17 -23.40 22.97
CA LYS A 554 -11.32 -22.60 22.53
C LYS A 554 -10.94 -21.16 22.17
N ALA A 555 -10.01 -20.54 22.88
CA ALA A 555 -9.50 -19.22 22.53
C ALA A 555 -8.74 -19.23 21.20
N ALA A 556 -7.78 -20.14 21.02
CA ALA A 556 -7.00 -20.28 19.78
C ALA A 556 -7.88 -20.63 18.56
N VAL A 557 -8.84 -21.55 18.71
CA VAL A 557 -9.83 -21.87 17.67
C VAL A 557 -10.76 -20.69 17.40
N SER A 558 -11.19 -19.96 18.44
CA SER A 558 -11.99 -18.76 18.27
C SER A 558 -11.24 -17.68 17.49
N GLU A 559 -9.93 -17.54 17.69
CA GLU A 559 -9.08 -16.63 16.92
C GLU A 559 -8.97 -17.09 15.47
N LEU A 560 -8.54 -18.34 15.21
CA LEU A 560 -8.45 -18.90 13.84
C LEU A 560 -9.79 -18.86 13.09
N SER A 561 -10.91 -18.97 13.79
CA SER A 561 -12.27 -18.90 13.20
C SER A 561 -12.66 -17.54 12.63
N LYS A 562 -11.86 -16.50 12.88
CA LYS A 562 -11.98 -15.16 12.27
C LYS A 562 -11.42 -15.08 10.85
N SER A 563 -10.69 -16.09 10.37
CA SER A 563 -10.09 -16.08 9.03
C SER A 563 -11.12 -15.86 7.92
N ALA A 564 -10.74 -15.11 6.88
CA ALA A 564 -11.60 -14.86 5.71
C ALA A 564 -11.84 -16.14 4.88
N THR A 565 -10.92 -17.10 4.98
CA THR A 565 -10.86 -18.32 4.18
C THR A 565 -11.04 -19.57 5.07
N PRO A 566 -11.35 -20.76 4.54
CA PRO A 566 -11.48 -21.96 5.37
C PRO A 566 -10.18 -22.28 6.12
N TYR A 567 -10.30 -22.41 7.46
CA TYR A 567 -9.18 -22.75 8.32
C TYR A 567 -9.20 -24.24 8.70
N PHE A 568 -8.01 -24.82 8.85
CA PHE A 568 -7.81 -26.23 9.19
C PHE A 568 -6.74 -26.36 10.26
N ILE A 569 -6.90 -27.36 11.11
CA ILE A 569 -6.07 -27.58 12.29
C ILE A 569 -5.70 -29.05 12.33
N ALA A 570 -4.40 -29.36 12.27
CA ALA A 570 -3.89 -30.67 12.66
C ALA A 570 -3.71 -30.75 14.18
N ASN A 571 -3.84 -31.95 14.72
CA ASN A 571 -3.73 -32.21 16.16
C ASN A 571 -2.26 -32.47 16.55
N GLY A 572 -1.71 -31.66 17.45
CA GLY A 572 -0.38 -31.84 18.01
C GLY A 572 -0.31 -32.74 19.25
N ASN A 573 0.87 -32.81 19.87
CA ASN A 573 1.16 -33.66 21.02
C ASN A 573 0.89 -32.99 22.38
N HIS A 574 0.87 -31.65 22.43
CA HIS A 574 0.47 -30.88 23.60
C HIS A 574 -1.05 -30.68 23.67
N ASP A 575 -1.72 -30.56 22.52
CA ASP A 575 -3.08 -30.01 22.42
C ASP A 575 -4.14 -30.70 23.31
N ASN A 576 -4.02 -32.00 23.53
CA ASN A 576 -5.01 -32.77 24.29
C ASN A 576 -4.80 -32.77 25.83
N ASN A 577 -3.82 -32.02 26.34
CA ASN A 577 -3.43 -31.96 27.76
C ASN A 577 -2.90 -33.28 28.37
N SER A 578 -2.50 -34.27 27.57
CA SER A 578 -1.89 -35.50 28.10
C SER A 578 -0.57 -35.27 28.85
N TRP A 579 0.17 -34.19 28.54
CA TRP A 579 1.34 -33.80 29.33
C TRP A 579 0.95 -33.35 30.74
N GLY A 580 -0.09 -32.51 30.87
CA GLY A 580 -0.66 -32.13 32.16
C GLY A 580 -1.13 -33.36 32.96
N ASP A 581 -1.86 -34.27 32.31
CA ASP A 581 -2.32 -35.53 32.88
C ASP A 581 -1.15 -36.41 33.41
N GLU A 582 -0.14 -36.64 32.57
CA GLU A 582 1.05 -37.44 32.88
C GLU A 582 1.89 -36.83 34.01
N SER A 583 2.13 -35.51 33.97
CA SER A 583 3.05 -34.81 34.88
C SER A 583 2.44 -34.42 36.23
N ARG A 584 1.12 -34.18 36.30
CA ARG A 584 0.45 -33.59 37.47
C ARG A 584 -0.70 -34.42 38.03
N TYR A 585 -1.30 -35.31 37.24
CA TYR A 585 -2.51 -36.06 37.59
C TYR A 585 -2.33 -37.57 37.45
N ASN A 586 -1.12 -38.06 37.76
CA ASN A 586 -0.78 -39.48 37.87
C ASN A 586 -0.95 -40.29 36.56
N ASN A 587 -1.15 -39.63 35.41
CA ASN A 587 -1.47 -40.25 34.12
C ASN A 587 -2.77 -41.08 34.13
N ASP A 588 -3.80 -40.67 34.87
CA ASP A 588 -5.06 -41.41 35.02
C ASP A 588 -6.08 -41.18 33.87
N GLY A 589 -5.82 -40.20 33.00
CA GLY A 589 -6.64 -39.86 31.85
C GLY A 589 -7.79 -38.90 32.15
N THR A 590 -8.04 -38.53 33.40
CA THR A 590 -9.14 -37.63 33.77
C THR A 590 -8.92 -36.20 33.30
N GLN A 591 -7.66 -35.79 33.09
CA GLN A 591 -7.30 -34.47 32.59
C GLN A 591 -7.02 -34.43 31.08
N THR A 592 -7.18 -35.57 30.40
CA THR A 592 -6.96 -35.68 28.95
C THR A 592 -8.22 -35.33 28.16
N ILE A 593 -8.07 -34.54 27.09
CA ILE A 593 -9.12 -34.31 26.09
C ILE A 593 -9.16 -35.51 25.14
N THR A 594 -10.33 -36.16 25.03
CA THR A 594 -10.50 -37.34 24.15
C THR A 594 -10.56 -36.94 22.68
N SER A 595 -10.25 -37.86 21.77
CA SER A 595 -10.28 -37.60 20.31
C SER A 595 -11.61 -37.00 19.85
N THR A 596 -12.74 -37.53 20.33
CA THR A 596 -14.08 -37.03 20.02
C THR A 596 -14.30 -35.59 20.50
N GLU A 597 -13.89 -35.26 21.74
CA GLU A 597 -13.96 -33.88 22.26
C GLU A 597 -13.05 -32.95 21.45
N MET A 598 -11.85 -33.42 21.08
CA MET A 598 -10.89 -32.63 20.32
C MET A 598 -11.36 -32.35 18.89
N HIS A 599 -11.92 -33.35 18.19
CA HIS A 599 -12.55 -33.16 16.88
C HIS A 599 -13.75 -32.21 16.97
N ASP A 600 -14.57 -32.32 18.02
CA ASP A 600 -15.68 -31.39 18.28
C ASP A 600 -15.20 -29.94 18.54
N LEU A 601 -13.94 -29.75 18.99
CA LEU A 601 -13.29 -28.45 19.13
C LEU A 601 -12.65 -27.95 17.83
N ILE A 602 -11.79 -28.74 17.16
CA ILE A 602 -10.92 -28.26 16.07
C ILE A 602 -11.34 -28.63 14.65
N SER A 603 -12.10 -29.71 14.44
CA SER A 603 -12.43 -30.21 13.08
C SER A 603 -13.87 -29.91 12.66
N LYS A 604 -14.83 -30.07 13.60
CA LYS A 604 -16.28 -29.95 13.39
C LYS A 604 -16.71 -28.63 12.72
N LYS A 605 -15.98 -27.53 12.96
CA LYS A 605 -16.30 -26.25 12.33
C LYS A 605 -15.85 -26.22 10.86
N SER A 606 -14.69 -26.78 10.53
CA SER A 606 -14.18 -26.87 9.15
C SER A 606 -15.04 -27.75 8.25
N GLU A 607 -15.74 -28.76 8.82
CA GLU A 607 -16.74 -29.57 8.10
C GLU A 607 -17.82 -28.70 7.44
N SER A 608 -18.23 -27.60 8.10
CA SER A 608 -19.22 -26.65 7.54
C SER A 608 -18.73 -25.87 6.31
N PHE A 609 -17.44 -25.98 5.96
CA PHE A 609 -16.83 -25.39 4.76
C PHE A 609 -16.49 -26.44 3.68
N GLY A 610 -16.81 -27.72 3.92
CA GLY A 610 -16.50 -28.83 3.01
C GLY A 610 -15.23 -29.61 3.34
N TYR A 611 -14.69 -29.50 4.56
CA TYR A 611 -13.69 -30.44 5.10
C TYR A 611 -14.33 -31.83 5.23
N VAL A 612 -13.72 -32.85 4.62
CA VAL A 612 -14.20 -34.24 4.69
C VAL A 612 -13.36 -34.98 5.73
N THR A 613 -13.98 -35.34 6.84
CA THR A 613 -13.40 -36.10 7.96
C THR A 613 -13.76 -37.59 7.87
N ASN A 614 -13.35 -38.40 8.85
CA ASN A 614 -14.02 -39.66 9.15
C ASN A 614 -15.09 -39.45 10.24
N PRO A 615 -16.39 -39.58 9.94
CA PRO A 615 -17.46 -39.37 10.92
C PRO A 615 -17.59 -40.53 11.93
N LEU A 616 -16.91 -41.66 11.71
CA LEU A 616 -17.04 -42.87 12.54
C LEU A 616 -16.12 -42.87 13.78
N ASP A 617 -14.90 -42.37 13.66
CA ASP A 617 -13.90 -42.36 14.76
C ASP A 617 -13.63 -40.96 15.32
N LYS A 618 -13.88 -39.91 14.54
CA LYS A 618 -13.66 -38.51 14.92
C LYS A 618 -12.25 -38.23 15.45
N SER A 619 -11.21 -38.82 14.84
CA SER A 619 -9.81 -38.65 15.28
C SER A 619 -9.09 -37.43 14.66
N SER A 620 -9.80 -36.32 14.45
CA SER A 620 -9.26 -35.02 13.96
C SER A 620 -8.37 -35.07 12.71
N TYR A 621 -8.73 -35.88 11.71
CA TYR A 621 -8.08 -35.91 10.39
C TYR A 621 -9.10 -35.76 9.26
N GLY A 622 -8.65 -35.35 8.07
CA GLY A 622 -9.53 -35.08 6.94
C GLY A 622 -8.84 -34.58 5.68
N TYR A 623 -9.63 -34.17 4.68
CA TYR A 623 -9.15 -33.50 3.47
C TYR A 623 -10.05 -32.32 3.08
N TYR A 624 -9.46 -31.37 2.35
CA TYR A 624 -10.17 -30.27 1.69
C TYR A 624 -9.80 -30.20 0.22
N ASP A 625 -10.76 -29.83 -0.63
CA ASP A 625 -10.57 -29.67 -2.08
C ASP A 625 -10.63 -28.18 -2.46
N ILE A 626 -9.49 -27.63 -2.87
CA ILE A 626 -9.38 -26.32 -3.53
C ILE A 626 -9.68 -26.57 -5.02
N LYS A 627 -10.97 -26.50 -5.36
CA LYS A 627 -11.52 -27.15 -6.57
C LYS A 627 -11.13 -26.47 -7.88
N ASP A 628 -11.04 -25.15 -7.89
CA ASP A 628 -10.62 -24.33 -9.02
C ASP A 628 -9.12 -24.49 -9.29
N LYS A 629 -8.29 -24.49 -8.24
CA LYS A 629 -6.84 -24.78 -8.30
C LYS A 629 -6.52 -26.28 -8.43
N LYS A 630 -7.54 -27.14 -8.51
CA LYS A 630 -7.44 -28.61 -8.64
C LYS A 630 -6.45 -29.22 -7.64
N THR A 631 -6.55 -28.86 -6.37
CA THR A 631 -5.61 -29.30 -5.33
C THR A 631 -6.36 -29.83 -4.12
N ARG A 632 -6.07 -31.08 -3.73
CA ARG A 632 -6.54 -31.69 -2.47
C ARG A 632 -5.48 -31.53 -1.39
N MET A 633 -5.86 -30.89 -0.29
CA MET A 633 -5.05 -30.77 0.92
C MET A 633 -5.50 -31.82 1.92
N PHE A 634 -4.59 -32.66 2.41
CA PHE A 634 -4.84 -33.59 3.51
C PHE A 634 -4.28 -33.05 4.82
N ILE A 635 -5.05 -33.23 5.89
CA ILE A 635 -4.68 -32.95 7.28
C ILE A 635 -4.68 -34.32 7.98
N LEU A 636 -3.51 -34.81 8.39
CA LEU A 636 -3.35 -36.11 9.03
C LEU A 636 -3.02 -35.95 10.53
N ASN A 637 -3.70 -36.72 11.37
CA ASN A 637 -3.43 -36.75 12.81
C ASN A 637 -2.30 -37.76 13.07
N THR A 638 -1.09 -37.24 13.34
CA THR A 638 0.09 -38.03 13.71
C THR A 638 0.09 -38.55 15.15
N PHE A 639 -0.94 -38.19 15.91
CA PHE A 639 -1.20 -38.57 17.30
C PHE A 639 -2.54 -39.32 17.43
N ASP A 640 -2.93 -40.00 16.37
CA ASP A 640 -4.06 -40.92 16.32
C ASP A 640 -3.64 -42.25 17.00
N VAL A 641 -3.79 -42.26 18.32
CA VAL A 641 -3.37 -43.37 19.20
C VAL A 641 -4.54 -43.96 20.01
N PRO A 642 -4.53 -45.27 20.32
CA PRO A 642 -5.58 -45.89 21.14
C PRO A 642 -5.59 -45.37 22.57
N PHE A 643 -6.71 -44.79 23.02
CA PHE A 643 -6.90 -44.43 24.43
C PHE A 643 -7.23 -45.69 25.24
N ILE A 644 -6.21 -46.25 25.91
CA ILE A 644 -6.30 -47.49 26.69
C ILE A 644 -5.80 -47.23 28.12
N LEU A 645 -6.60 -47.62 29.12
CA LEU A 645 -6.18 -47.62 30.52
C LEU A 645 -5.63 -48.99 30.93
N VAL A 646 -4.42 -49.03 31.49
CA VAL A 646 -3.80 -50.23 32.10
C VAL A 646 -3.51 -49.92 33.56
N GLY A 647 -4.08 -50.71 34.48
CA GLY A 647 -3.94 -50.45 35.92
C GLY A 647 -4.50 -49.08 36.37
N GLY A 648 -5.44 -48.51 35.60
CA GLY A 648 -5.98 -47.17 35.83
C GLY A 648 -5.15 -46.02 35.26
N LYS A 649 -4.13 -46.30 34.42
CA LYS A 649 -3.29 -45.26 33.77
C LYS A 649 -3.29 -45.33 32.26
N VAL A 650 -3.20 -44.18 31.58
CA VAL A 650 -3.16 -44.07 30.12
C VAL A 650 -1.89 -44.74 29.56
N LYS A 651 -2.06 -45.75 28.72
CA LYS A 651 -0.96 -46.54 28.14
C LYS A 651 -0.13 -45.76 27.12
N TYR A 652 -0.75 -44.81 26.42
CA TYR A 652 -0.15 -44.04 25.32
C TYR A 652 -0.46 -42.53 25.47
N PRO A 653 0.20 -41.80 26.40
CA PRO A 653 0.05 -40.35 26.51
C PRO A 653 0.69 -39.67 25.29
N ILE A 654 -0.09 -38.87 24.56
CA ILE A 654 0.24 -38.47 23.18
C ILE A 654 1.45 -37.54 23.11
N ILE A 655 1.68 -36.74 24.16
CA ILE A 655 2.87 -35.89 24.39
C ILE A 655 4.18 -36.59 23.99
N ASN A 656 4.28 -37.90 24.24
CA ASN A 656 5.46 -38.71 23.99
C ASN A 656 5.21 -39.86 23.00
N LYS A 657 4.04 -39.94 22.33
CA LYS A 657 3.57 -41.11 21.57
C LYS A 657 2.71 -40.71 20.36
N GLY A 658 3.30 -40.72 19.16
CA GLY A 658 2.57 -40.61 17.90
C GLY A 658 2.12 -41.98 17.37
N GLY A 659 1.33 -41.98 16.28
CA GLY A 659 0.85 -43.19 15.61
C GLY A 659 -0.30 -42.93 14.64
N PHE A 660 -0.71 -43.98 13.92
CA PHE A 660 -1.88 -44.00 13.05
C PHE A 660 -2.69 -45.28 13.26
N GLN A 661 -4.01 -45.16 13.47
CA GLN A 661 -4.91 -46.32 13.63
C GLN A 661 -5.43 -46.85 12.28
N GLN A 662 -5.92 -48.08 12.28
CA GLN A 662 -6.49 -48.76 11.10
C GLN A 662 -7.54 -47.90 10.36
N ALA A 663 -8.35 -47.14 11.09
CA ALA A 663 -9.41 -46.31 10.51
C ALA A 663 -8.83 -45.16 9.67
N GLN A 664 -7.88 -44.38 10.21
CA GLN A 664 -7.20 -43.31 9.46
C GLN A 664 -6.43 -43.86 8.25
N ILE A 665 -5.74 -44.99 8.40
CA ILE A 665 -4.99 -45.64 7.32
C ILE A 665 -5.91 -46.02 6.14
N THR A 666 -7.02 -46.69 6.44
CA THR A 666 -8.01 -47.10 5.42
C THR A 666 -8.72 -45.90 4.81
N TRP A 667 -9.12 -44.93 5.63
CA TRP A 667 -9.77 -43.71 5.17
C TRP A 667 -8.85 -42.90 4.25
N PHE A 668 -7.59 -42.70 4.61
CA PHE A 668 -6.61 -41.94 3.82
C PHE A 668 -6.30 -42.62 2.49
N ALA A 669 -6.07 -43.94 2.49
CA ALA A 669 -5.85 -44.71 1.27
C ALA A 669 -7.05 -44.63 0.30
N ASN A 670 -8.28 -44.72 0.82
CA ASN A 670 -9.50 -44.59 0.03
C ASN A 670 -9.74 -43.14 -0.46
N SER A 671 -9.46 -42.14 0.38
CA SER A 671 -9.61 -40.72 0.02
C SER A 671 -8.55 -40.23 -0.97
N LEU A 672 -7.35 -40.83 -1.00
CA LEU A 672 -6.41 -40.67 -2.11
C LEU A 672 -6.94 -41.35 -3.38
N LYS A 673 -7.50 -42.55 -3.27
CA LYS A 673 -8.05 -43.30 -4.41
C LYS A 673 -9.26 -42.61 -5.04
N SER A 674 -10.00 -41.80 -4.28
CA SER A 674 -11.13 -40.98 -4.75
C SER A 674 -10.72 -39.55 -5.17
N THR A 675 -9.45 -39.16 -5.06
CA THR A 675 -8.97 -37.87 -5.58
C THR A 675 -9.12 -37.83 -7.10
N PRO A 676 -9.68 -36.74 -7.68
CA PRO A 676 -9.83 -36.61 -9.13
C PRO A 676 -8.50 -36.77 -9.89
N ALA A 677 -8.57 -37.28 -11.11
CA ALA A 677 -7.38 -37.70 -11.85
C ALA A 677 -6.44 -36.54 -12.24
N ASP A 678 -6.97 -35.32 -12.32
CA ASP A 678 -6.28 -34.08 -12.65
C ASP A 678 -5.96 -33.22 -11.42
N TYR A 679 -6.20 -33.73 -10.20
CA TYR A 679 -5.88 -33.02 -8.97
C TYR A 679 -4.45 -33.31 -8.48
N LYS A 680 -3.85 -32.29 -7.86
CA LYS A 680 -2.60 -32.34 -7.11
C LYS A 680 -2.86 -32.62 -5.64
N VAL A 681 -1.88 -33.15 -4.92
CA VAL A 681 -1.99 -33.45 -3.48
C VAL A 681 -0.92 -32.71 -2.66
N VAL A 682 -1.38 -31.99 -1.63
CA VAL A 682 -0.55 -31.46 -0.53
C VAL A 682 -0.93 -32.19 0.76
N ILE A 683 0.05 -32.50 1.61
CA ILE A 683 -0.16 -33.20 2.88
C ILE A 683 0.38 -32.32 4.01
N MET A 684 -0.37 -32.23 5.10
CA MET A 684 -0.04 -31.44 6.27
C MET A 684 -0.35 -32.25 7.54
N LEU A 685 0.53 -32.16 8.53
CA LEU A 685 0.50 -32.93 9.77
C LEU A 685 1.39 -32.26 10.83
N HIS A 686 1.34 -32.68 12.10
CA HIS A 686 2.19 -32.06 13.12
C HIS A 686 3.61 -32.64 13.14
N GLN A 687 3.74 -33.95 13.40
CA GLN A 687 5.02 -34.63 13.52
C GLN A 687 5.41 -35.34 12.23
N SER A 688 6.57 -35.00 11.66
CA SER A 688 7.12 -35.66 10.46
C SER A 688 7.08 -37.19 10.52
N LEU A 689 6.81 -37.82 9.37
CA LEU A 689 6.73 -39.28 9.27
C LEU A 689 8.10 -39.93 9.57
N GLN A 690 8.13 -40.83 10.56
CA GLN A 690 9.33 -41.35 11.24
C GLN A 690 10.54 -41.58 10.31
N GLY A 691 11.63 -40.83 10.51
CA GLY A 691 12.87 -40.96 9.73
C GLY A 691 12.91 -40.16 8.41
N ILE A 692 12.17 -39.05 8.29
CA ILE A 692 12.44 -38.01 7.27
C ILE A 692 13.50 -37.02 7.77
N PHE A 693 13.37 -36.59 9.03
CA PHE A 693 14.31 -35.75 9.76
C PHE A 693 14.87 -36.52 10.96
N ASN A 694 16.02 -36.09 11.47
CA ASN A 694 16.74 -36.78 12.54
C ASN A 694 16.29 -36.31 13.94
N THR A 695 15.00 -36.48 14.25
CA THR A 695 14.46 -36.25 15.59
C THR A 695 14.73 -37.43 16.51
N SER A 696 14.88 -37.16 17.81
CA SER A 696 14.95 -38.19 18.86
C SER A 696 13.70 -39.08 18.80
N ALA A 697 13.90 -40.38 18.61
CA ALA A 697 12.89 -41.28 18.06
C ALA A 697 11.64 -41.49 18.95
N THR A 698 10.62 -40.66 18.78
CA THR A 698 9.24 -41.02 19.11
C THR A 698 8.79 -42.16 18.18
N VAL A 699 8.37 -43.28 18.78
CA VAL A 699 7.79 -44.39 18.03
C VAL A 699 6.47 -43.92 17.42
N GLN A 700 6.31 -44.09 16.10
CA GLN A 700 5.11 -43.71 15.36
C GLN A 700 4.57 -44.97 14.64
N PRO A 701 3.81 -45.83 15.34
CA PRO A 701 3.28 -47.06 14.74
C PRO A 701 2.50 -46.75 13.47
N ASN A 702 2.76 -47.54 12.43
CA ASN A 702 2.15 -47.44 11.10
C ASN A 702 2.50 -46.16 10.31
N GLY A 703 3.46 -45.34 10.75
CA GLY A 703 3.95 -44.19 9.97
C GLY A 703 4.63 -44.61 8.66
N ASP A 704 5.25 -45.79 8.65
CA ASP A 704 5.75 -46.48 7.45
C ASP A 704 4.62 -46.85 6.48
N ILE A 705 3.46 -47.26 7.00
CA ILE A 705 2.27 -47.56 6.18
C ILE A 705 1.80 -46.31 5.44
N ILE A 706 1.72 -45.16 6.14
CA ILE A 706 1.37 -43.87 5.53
C ILE A 706 2.39 -43.47 4.46
N LYS A 707 3.70 -43.62 4.71
CA LYS A 707 4.75 -43.34 3.72
C LYS A 707 4.57 -44.15 2.43
N ALA A 708 4.35 -45.46 2.53
CA ALA A 708 4.19 -46.31 1.35
C ALA A 708 2.89 -46.02 0.58
N ILE A 709 1.80 -45.65 1.27
CA ILE A 709 0.56 -45.16 0.62
C ILE A 709 0.85 -43.91 -0.24
N ILE A 710 1.56 -42.92 0.31
CA ILE A 710 1.91 -41.67 -0.41
C ILE A 710 2.80 -41.97 -1.62
N LEU A 711 3.83 -42.80 -1.44
CA LEU A 711 4.76 -43.18 -2.51
C LEU A 711 4.06 -43.96 -3.63
N ALA A 712 3.14 -44.87 -3.30
CA ALA A 712 2.39 -45.62 -4.28
C ALA A 712 1.36 -44.77 -5.02
N TYR A 713 0.74 -43.80 -4.35
CA TYR A 713 -0.13 -42.82 -5.01
C TYR A 713 0.65 -41.96 -6.01
N LYS A 714 1.81 -41.41 -5.63
CA LYS A 714 2.69 -40.65 -6.55
C LYS A 714 3.11 -41.48 -7.77
N ASN A 715 3.47 -42.74 -7.55
CA ASN A 715 4.03 -43.60 -8.61
C ASN A 715 3.00 -44.41 -9.42
N GLY A 716 1.73 -44.48 -8.99
CA GLY A 716 0.71 -45.29 -9.63
C GLY A 716 0.92 -46.79 -9.43
N THR A 717 1.18 -47.21 -8.18
CA THR A 717 1.50 -48.60 -7.82
C THR A 717 0.59 -49.16 -6.72
N ASN A 718 0.90 -50.37 -6.27
CA ASN A 718 0.14 -51.12 -5.27
C ASN A 718 0.78 -50.99 -3.87
N VAL A 719 -0.04 -51.06 -2.84
CA VAL A 719 0.37 -51.26 -1.44
C VAL A 719 -0.42 -52.45 -0.89
N ASN A 720 0.26 -53.41 -0.29
CA ASN A 720 -0.36 -54.50 0.47
C ASN A 720 0.52 -54.80 1.70
N MET A 721 0.08 -54.38 2.89
CA MET A 721 0.87 -54.45 4.11
C MET A 721 -0.02 -54.66 5.33
N THR A 722 0.55 -55.29 6.36
CA THR A 722 -0.12 -55.57 7.64
C THR A 722 0.84 -55.31 8.80
N SER A 723 0.45 -54.41 9.70
CA SER A 723 1.07 -54.19 11.00
C SER A 723 0.43 -55.07 12.06
N ASN A 724 1.27 -55.79 12.81
CA ASN A 724 0.87 -56.61 13.95
C ASN A 724 1.25 -55.96 15.29
N ILE A 725 1.59 -54.66 15.30
CA ILE A 725 1.91 -53.92 16.51
C ILE A 725 0.70 -53.99 17.46
N VAL A 726 0.95 -54.35 18.72
CA VAL A 726 -0.11 -54.48 19.75
C VAL A 726 -0.85 -53.15 19.90
N ASP A 727 -2.17 -53.22 19.94
CA ASP A 727 -3.15 -52.10 19.93
C ASP A 727 -3.17 -51.24 18.65
N TYR A 728 -2.09 -51.21 17.85
CA TYR A 728 -2.00 -50.49 16.56
C TYR A 728 -2.15 -51.42 15.35
N LYS A 729 -2.86 -52.55 15.49
CA LYS A 729 -3.04 -53.51 14.38
C LYS A 729 -3.73 -52.83 13.20
N ALA A 730 -3.13 -52.94 12.03
CA ALA A 730 -3.66 -52.35 10.80
C ALA A 730 -3.31 -53.24 9.59
N SER A 731 -4.21 -53.30 8.62
CA SER A 731 -3.96 -53.90 7.32
C SER A 731 -4.52 -53.00 6.22
N ILE A 732 -3.78 -52.89 5.12
CA ILE A 732 -4.23 -52.13 3.94
C ILE A 732 -3.82 -52.84 2.66
N SER A 733 -4.76 -52.94 1.72
CA SER A 733 -4.51 -53.40 0.36
C SER A 733 -5.19 -52.41 -0.60
N VAL A 734 -4.38 -51.64 -1.32
CA VAL A 734 -4.83 -50.57 -2.22
C VAL A 734 -3.98 -50.54 -3.50
N ASN A 735 -4.63 -50.19 -4.61
CA ASN A 735 -4.02 -50.02 -5.92
C ASN A 735 -4.40 -48.61 -6.42
N PHE A 736 -3.39 -47.87 -6.87
CA PHE A 736 -3.56 -46.55 -7.48
C PHE A 736 -3.21 -46.63 -8.96
N SER A 737 -4.15 -46.24 -9.84
CA SER A 737 -3.95 -46.29 -11.29
C SER A 737 -3.32 -44.99 -11.81
N GLY A 738 -2.13 -45.09 -12.39
CA GLY A 738 -1.40 -43.97 -12.99
C GLY A 738 -0.70 -43.07 -11.98
N LYS A 739 0.36 -42.37 -12.43
CA LYS A 739 1.14 -41.44 -11.60
C LYS A 739 0.32 -40.22 -11.20
N ARG A 740 0.64 -39.63 -10.04
CA ARG A 740 -0.05 -38.48 -9.45
C ARG A 740 0.94 -37.46 -8.89
N ASP A 741 0.55 -36.18 -8.91
CA ASP A 741 1.34 -35.13 -8.26
C ASP A 741 1.10 -35.13 -6.74
N VAL A 742 2.12 -35.52 -5.98
CA VAL A 742 2.24 -35.18 -4.55
C VAL A 742 3.32 -34.12 -4.44
N CYS A 743 2.91 -32.91 -4.02
CA CYS A 743 3.70 -31.69 -4.12
C CYS A 743 4.59 -31.48 -2.90
N ALA A 744 4.05 -31.61 -1.68
CA ALA A 744 4.82 -31.48 -0.44
C ALA A 744 4.13 -32.16 0.75
N ILE A 745 4.92 -32.41 1.80
CA ILE A 745 4.47 -32.80 3.14
C ILE A 745 4.97 -31.75 4.14
N PHE A 746 4.08 -31.00 4.79
CA PHE A 746 4.43 -29.98 5.79
C PHE A 746 4.32 -30.52 7.22
N ASN A 747 5.18 -30.03 8.13
CA ASN A 747 5.23 -30.39 9.55
C ASN A 747 5.83 -29.26 10.41
N GLY A 748 5.54 -29.23 11.72
CA GLY A 748 5.91 -28.13 12.62
C GLY A 748 6.78 -28.51 13.82
N HIS A 749 6.47 -29.65 14.45
CA HIS A 749 7.07 -30.25 15.68
C HIS A 749 8.61 -30.33 15.80
N TYR A 750 9.38 -29.85 14.81
CA TYR A 750 10.83 -29.71 14.91
C TYR A 750 11.30 -28.29 15.26
N HIS A 751 10.37 -27.32 15.33
CA HIS A 751 10.63 -25.91 15.71
C HIS A 751 11.67 -25.19 14.83
N GLN A 752 11.97 -25.72 13.64
CA GLN A 752 13.10 -25.30 12.82
C GLN A 752 12.84 -25.51 11.32
N ASP A 753 13.38 -24.60 10.51
CA ASP A 753 13.24 -24.62 9.05
C ASP A 753 14.15 -25.65 8.37
N TYR A 754 13.57 -26.79 7.96
CA TYR A 754 14.27 -27.80 7.16
C TYR A 754 13.49 -28.19 5.90
N THR A 755 14.21 -28.68 4.89
CA THR A 755 13.61 -29.32 3.72
C THR A 755 14.38 -30.60 3.40
N SER A 756 13.67 -31.72 3.28
CA SER A 756 14.22 -33.03 2.93
C SER A 756 13.49 -33.58 1.72
N VAL A 757 14.21 -34.06 0.72
CA VAL A 757 13.63 -34.71 -0.48
C VAL A 757 13.78 -36.24 -0.45
N ALA A 758 14.10 -36.81 0.73
CA ALA A 758 14.42 -38.22 0.91
C ALA A 758 13.29 -39.20 0.47
N MET A 759 12.03 -38.74 0.43
CA MET A 759 10.90 -39.52 -0.06
C MET A 759 10.58 -39.30 -1.57
N THR A 760 11.43 -38.63 -2.36
CA THR A 760 11.10 -38.13 -3.72
C THR A 760 9.89 -37.19 -3.80
N VAL A 761 9.43 -36.76 -2.62
CA VAL A 761 8.44 -35.73 -2.34
C VAL A 761 9.14 -34.78 -1.37
N PRO A 762 9.10 -33.46 -1.58
CA PRO A 762 9.59 -32.50 -0.58
C PRO A 762 8.84 -32.65 0.74
N CYS A 763 9.58 -32.84 1.81
CA CYS A 763 9.09 -32.78 3.18
C CYS A 763 9.68 -31.52 3.82
N VAL A 764 8.83 -30.69 4.42
CA VAL A 764 9.15 -29.32 4.82
C VAL A 764 8.82 -29.15 6.29
N ALA A 765 9.81 -28.80 7.10
CA ALA A 765 9.62 -28.30 8.45
C ALA A 765 9.60 -26.76 8.44
N ILE A 766 8.71 -26.19 9.25
CA ILE A 766 8.58 -24.76 9.49
C ILE A 766 9.08 -24.47 10.91
N ILE A 767 9.68 -23.30 11.14
CA ILE A 767 9.99 -22.80 12.49
C ILE A 767 8.73 -22.73 13.37
N ASP A 768 8.88 -22.77 14.70
CA ASP A 768 7.77 -22.49 15.60
C ASP A 768 7.42 -21.00 15.66
N SER A 769 6.18 -20.68 15.96
CA SER A 769 5.73 -19.29 16.15
C SER A 769 6.12 -18.74 17.53
N LEU A 770 6.34 -19.59 18.54
CA LEU A 770 6.68 -19.15 19.90
C LEU A 770 8.14 -18.65 20.05
N ALA A 771 8.36 -17.35 20.27
CA ALA A 771 9.67 -16.79 20.61
C ALA A 771 10.24 -17.26 21.97
N ARG A 772 10.85 -18.44 22.01
CA ARG A 772 11.57 -18.99 23.16
C ARG A 772 13.01 -19.40 22.80
N ALA A 773 13.90 -19.32 23.79
CA ALA A 773 15.26 -19.85 23.72
C ALA A 773 15.32 -21.28 24.27
N GLU A 774 14.74 -22.25 23.55
CA GLU A 774 14.86 -23.69 23.87
C GLU A 774 15.42 -24.46 22.66
N GLY A 775 16.39 -25.35 22.89
CA GLY A 775 16.98 -26.18 21.85
C GLY A 775 18.06 -25.48 21.02
N VAL A 776 17.91 -25.49 19.68
CA VAL A 776 18.91 -25.00 18.70
C VAL A 776 18.45 -23.71 18.00
N VAL A 777 17.33 -23.13 18.42
CA VAL A 777 16.78 -21.89 17.85
C VAL A 777 17.53 -20.70 18.45
N LEU A 778 17.88 -19.71 17.61
CA LEU A 778 18.47 -18.45 18.07
C LEU A 778 17.45 -17.63 18.87
N ASP A 779 17.94 -16.84 19.83
CA ASP A 779 17.09 -15.98 20.65
C ASP A 779 16.29 -14.98 19.79
N ARG A 780 15.00 -14.82 20.09
CA ARG A 780 14.03 -14.09 19.26
C ARG A 780 13.49 -12.87 19.99
N THR A 781 13.80 -11.69 19.46
CA THR A 781 13.53 -10.41 20.13
C THR A 781 12.04 -10.08 20.20
N VAL A 782 11.45 -10.29 21.37
CA VAL A 782 10.08 -9.92 21.74
C VAL A 782 9.84 -8.40 21.55
N ASN A 783 8.63 -8.03 21.12
CA ASN A 783 8.20 -6.69 20.67
C ASN A 783 8.87 -6.22 19.36
N THR A 784 9.26 -7.16 18.50
CA THR A 784 9.74 -6.88 17.13
C THR A 784 9.09 -7.85 16.15
N ARG A 785 9.28 -7.62 14.83
CA ARG A 785 8.83 -8.59 13.80
C ARG A 785 9.41 -10.00 14.01
N LEU A 786 10.53 -10.14 14.72
CA LEU A 786 11.19 -11.41 15.00
C LEU A 786 10.55 -12.20 16.16
N GLU A 787 9.51 -11.68 16.81
CA GLU A 787 8.78 -12.39 17.87
C GLU A 787 7.96 -13.57 17.31
N ASP A 788 7.54 -13.50 16.05
CA ASP A 788 6.74 -14.51 15.37
C ASP A 788 7.55 -15.21 14.27
N GLY A 789 7.03 -16.30 13.71
CA GLY A 789 7.66 -17.06 12.63
C GLY A 789 6.68 -18.04 11.99
N PHE A 790 6.29 -17.77 10.75
CA PHE A 790 5.50 -18.69 9.93
C PHE A 790 5.67 -18.39 8.42
N ASP A 791 5.19 -19.27 7.54
CA ASP A 791 5.34 -19.14 6.08
C ASP A 791 3.99 -19.00 5.37
N VAL A 792 3.93 -18.12 4.37
CA VAL A 792 2.89 -18.16 3.33
C VAL A 792 3.37 -19.03 2.17
N MET A 793 2.75 -20.19 2.00
CA MET A 793 3.01 -21.10 0.89
C MET A 793 2.34 -20.59 -0.38
N VAL A 794 3.13 -20.26 -1.40
CA VAL A 794 2.68 -20.00 -2.78
C VAL A 794 3.11 -21.17 -3.67
N LEU A 795 2.22 -22.14 -3.86
CA LEU A 795 2.43 -23.29 -4.75
C LEU A 795 2.03 -22.90 -6.18
N ASN A 796 3.00 -22.81 -7.09
CA ASN A 796 2.74 -22.58 -8.51
C ASN A 796 2.67 -23.91 -9.26
N SER A 797 1.55 -24.12 -9.95
CA SER A 797 1.21 -25.35 -10.66
C SER A 797 1.94 -25.51 -12.00
N LYS A 798 2.34 -24.40 -12.64
CA LYS A 798 2.95 -24.31 -13.97
C LYS A 798 4.47 -24.52 -13.92
N THR A 799 5.14 -23.84 -12.98
CA THR A 799 6.60 -23.89 -12.77
C THR A 799 7.06 -25.09 -11.95
N ARG A 800 6.12 -25.80 -11.29
CA ARG A 800 6.38 -26.83 -10.27
C ARG A 800 7.25 -26.33 -9.11
N THR A 801 7.06 -25.07 -8.72
CA THR A 801 7.72 -24.46 -7.55
C THR A 801 6.73 -24.26 -6.41
N ILE A 802 7.25 -24.34 -5.19
CA ILE A 802 6.63 -23.80 -3.99
C ILE A 802 7.56 -22.70 -3.47
N ASN A 803 7.06 -21.49 -3.36
CA ASN A 803 7.71 -20.44 -2.59
C ASN A 803 7.11 -20.42 -1.18
N LEU A 804 7.92 -20.18 -0.18
CA LEU A 804 7.54 -19.98 1.21
C LEU A 804 7.98 -18.57 1.57
N VAL A 805 7.04 -17.64 1.64
CA VAL A 805 7.28 -16.23 2.00
C VAL A 805 7.18 -16.10 3.51
N ARG A 806 8.30 -15.76 4.15
CA ARG A 806 8.45 -15.69 5.60
C ARG A 806 7.78 -14.43 6.16
N PHE A 807 6.92 -14.64 7.16
CA PHE A 807 6.55 -13.63 8.15
C PHE A 807 7.47 -13.75 9.37
N GLY A 808 8.17 -12.68 9.73
CA GLY A 808 8.95 -12.59 10.96
C GLY A 808 10.32 -13.28 10.90
N ALA A 809 10.62 -14.12 11.90
CA ALA A 809 11.94 -14.70 12.09
C ALA A 809 12.28 -15.78 11.03
N GLY A 810 13.31 -15.53 10.22
CA GLY A 810 13.81 -16.44 9.19
C GLY A 810 14.06 -15.74 7.86
N ILE A 811 14.02 -16.50 6.76
CA ILE A 811 14.16 -16.03 5.37
C ILE A 811 13.23 -16.81 4.44
N ASP A 812 12.95 -16.25 3.26
CA ASP A 812 12.14 -16.88 2.22
C ASP A 812 12.82 -18.14 1.66
N ARG A 813 12.03 -19.16 1.28
CA ARG A 813 12.52 -20.45 0.78
C ARG A 813 11.82 -20.84 -0.54
N GLN A 814 12.54 -21.45 -1.48
CA GLN A 814 11.97 -22.01 -2.71
C GLN A 814 12.27 -23.51 -2.85
N ILE A 815 11.26 -24.28 -3.26
CA ILE A 815 11.25 -25.74 -3.36
C ILE A 815 10.70 -26.16 -4.73
N LYS A 816 11.15 -27.31 -5.27
CA LYS A 816 10.62 -27.93 -6.52
C LYS A 816 10.09 -29.35 -6.23
N TYR A 817 9.06 -29.80 -6.96
CA TYR A 817 8.31 -31.03 -6.65
C TYR A 817 7.93 -31.92 -7.87
#